data_AF-A0A8J7I8V0-F1
#
_entry.id   AF-A0A8J7I8V0-F1
#
_cell.length_a   1.000
_cell.length_b   1.000
_cell.length_c   1.000
_cell.angle_alpha   90.00
_cell.angle_beta   90.00
_cell.angle_gamma   90.00
#
_symmetry.space_group_name_H-M   'P 1'
#
loop_
_entity.id
_entity.type
_entity.pdbx_description
1 polymer ?
#
loop_
_entity_poly.entity_id
_entity_poly.type
_entity_poly.pdbx_seq_one_letter_code
_entity_poly.pdbx_strand_id
1 'polypeptide(L)'
;MHTTQLNPTTAERLISGLQQIPLYWALTPVTDNKRPYRQDWQRETALSRQALIRELQSGKAFGYGIRTGEVSGGILAIDADGTAAEALLQKLADGDLPDTVIFSSGKAGRRQLLYFVTEEYWQVVKTVKLKTGVKGDDGKEQLLEFRWNGLQSVLPPSVHPQTGSYYWERSPQDVSVANCPNWVIELMLNHQQPVAVPQPQIKSVQTTVSDRPTLSIFLGRDDRDLVEHGTSDGGRNDAAKKLSLNLIATARRLTELGIDYDSDPRALYDQFCTNCTPPLGSDVRSEADGWWKNAEAHALRPSLDDEKLQGCYTAWLNKQKRTHSQNRLTVQKSIVSTDNSLLSVPPLTIEMITKQESQPIVSVVSGILASDLDDIEESFKLDLLRTELGINQKLFDRIVARERVKLYEVLPEDEMRLKSLIEWRNTKIDWGAILPAPLARDLIHDADVLNVDPVVIWQPLLSAVASLAGTTINLDMQSHKIPSVLWTVTVLESGGGKTRADSLVVAPLRKMQAEAVQRYLDADKEYKRALKEWERSGCEGLEPEPPALRKYLFEVATIQAVLKRSAENAGYGSLWARDEIAGLFNSLGQFSRGEDESLQILLKLWDAAALCVDRTSITDSYFAERTAVSLTGGIQPAVFRKTFKDADDSNGLQARMLFAVPQRRKQRYVEGFCQLSERLPLLYKWMEELPELNVKISPQAKAYYKKLVEIIGDQIEQTTHAAIRNWMSKLPTQILRIALILHLLECFYSPNSRDISTLQKDTLERAVKLAQYYRSAFHVLQEKVSNSDEISSILLQIYDRASQTSDGVSVRDIYRPLDSIKSRAKAAGREASAYTHDLFLKMQQMGYGEIVRKGRSVRFVAAKIEDVEKLFTTTDNTDNEKKNISNALDSESINVSDSHCQSLTVSTDNSVLHVDYGQYNVINKTEIPPLDDSTSLPQVEVVDTVLAKPQQVKENPATLEITKGARVRVYCPGSKRHGAYGIVTRFIYEQGFLKAIVLLENIEASLRIWECFVPGNEGMRLELVS
;
A
#
# COMPACT_ATOMS: atom_id res chain seq x y z
N MET A 1 41.37 -38.31 -16.94
CA MET A 1 42.65 -37.59 -17.11
C MET A 1 43.10 -37.76 -18.54
N HIS A 2 42.93 -36.74 -19.38
CA HIS A 2 43.68 -36.59 -20.63
C HIS A 2 44.53 -35.33 -20.44
N THR A 3 45.79 -35.52 -20.08
CA THR A 3 46.77 -34.44 -19.91
C THR A 3 47.42 -34.17 -21.27
N THR A 4 46.79 -33.31 -22.06
CA THR A 4 47.45 -32.71 -23.22
C THR A 4 48.42 -31.66 -22.67
N GLN A 5 49.72 -31.91 -22.68
CA GLN A 5 50.69 -30.89 -22.25
C GLN A 5 50.56 -29.66 -23.15
N LEU A 6 50.34 -28.48 -22.56
CA LEU A 6 50.38 -27.21 -23.27
C LEU A 6 51.79 -26.99 -23.85
N ASN A 7 51.88 -26.66 -25.14
CA ASN A 7 53.14 -26.24 -25.75
C ASN A 7 53.75 -25.08 -24.94
N PRO A 8 55.06 -25.07 -24.65
CA PRO A 8 55.70 -24.07 -23.79
C PRO A 8 55.48 -22.62 -24.26
N THR A 9 55.40 -22.39 -25.57
CA THR A 9 55.05 -21.10 -26.18
C THR A 9 53.64 -20.61 -25.83
N THR A 10 52.69 -21.51 -25.59
CA THR A 10 51.32 -21.17 -25.17
C THR A 10 51.27 -20.76 -23.70
N ALA A 11 52.03 -21.44 -22.82
CA ALA A 11 52.11 -21.11 -21.41
C ALA A 11 52.74 -19.73 -21.19
N GLU A 12 53.84 -19.42 -21.88
CA GLU A 12 54.49 -18.11 -21.84
C GLU A 12 53.54 -16.98 -22.27
N ARG A 13 52.76 -17.19 -23.34
CA ARG A 13 51.74 -16.24 -23.79
C ARG A 13 50.65 -16.00 -22.74
N LEU A 14 50.16 -17.06 -22.09
CA LEU A 14 49.14 -16.95 -21.04
C LEU A 14 49.67 -16.21 -19.81
N ILE A 15 50.93 -16.45 -19.43
CA ILE A 15 51.60 -15.77 -18.31
C ILE A 15 51.83 -14.29 -18.64
N SER A 16 52.29 -13.97 -19.86
CA SER A 16 52.42 -12.58 -20.31
C SER A 16 51.08 -11.85 -20.33
N GLY A 17 50.02 -12.50 -20.82
CA GLY A 17 48.66 -11.94 -20.77
C GLY A 17 48.15 -11.72 -19.34
N LEU A 18 48.53 -12.60 -18.40
CA LEU A 18 48.09 -12.51 -17.00
C LEU A 18 48.65 -11.27 -16.30
N GLN A 19 49.84 -10.80 -16.72
CA GLN A 19 50.49 -9.58 -16.22
C GLN A 19 49.73 -8.31 -16.63
N GLN A 20 48.94 -8.36 -17.70
CA GLN A 20 48.15 -7.23 -18.19
C GLN A 20 46.78 -7.11 -17.50
N ILE A 21 46.42 -8.07 -16.66
CA ILE A 21 45.13 -8.09 -15.97
C ILE A 21 45.24 -7.43 -14.59
N PRO A 22 44.32 -6.51 -14.23
CA PRO A 22 44.33 -5.86 -12.92
C PRO A 22 44.43 -6.84 -11.74
N LEU A 23 45.24 -6.50 -10.74
CA LEU A 23 45.53 -7.38 -9.60
C LEU A 23 44.31 -7.68 -8.71
N TYR A 24 43.39 -6.71 -8.61
CA TYR A 24 42.17 -6.84 -7.80
C TYR A 24 41.08 -7.70 -8.44
N TRP A 25 41.25 -8.12 -9.70
CA TRP A 25 40.36 -9.11 -10.30
C TRP A 25 40.67 -10.51 -9.77
N ALA A 26 39.67 -11.14 -9.16
CA ALA A 26 39.75 -12.50 -8.69
C ALA A 26 39.60 -13.46 -9.88
N LEU A 27 40.60 -14.32 -10.07
CA LEU A 27 40.65 -15.25 -11.18
C LEU A 27 40.53 -16.70 -10.73
N THR A 28 40.02 -17.55 -11.62
CA THR A 28 40.00 -19.00 -11.46
C THR A 28 40.63 -19.68 -12.70
N PRO A 29 41.47 -20.72 -12.55
CA PRO A 29 42.03 -21.44 -13.68
C PRO A 29 40.95 -22.23 -14.40
N VAL A 30 41.03 -22.30 -15.73
CA VAL A 30 40.08 -23.06 -16.56
C VAL A 30 40.77 -24.13 -17.40
N THR A 31 40.03 -25.18 -17.74
CA THR A 31 40.45 -26.22 -18.68
C THR A 31 40.40 -25.74 -20.13
N ASP A 32 40.88 -26.58 -21.04
CA ASP A 32 40.75 -26.45 -22.50
C ASP A 32 39.29 -26.23 -22.96
N ASN A 33 38.33 -26.77 -22.21
CA ASN A 33 36.90 -26.65 -22.45
C ASN A 33 36.23 -25.50 -21.67
N LYS A 34 37.02 -24.50 -21.22
CA LYS A 34 36.55 -23.26 -20.58
C LYS A 34 35.89 -23.46 -19.21
N ARG A 35 36.07 -24.61 -18.57
CA ARG A 35 35.45 -24.92 -17.28
C ARG A 35 36.45 -24.74 -16.14
N PRO A 36 36.09 -24.05 -15.05
CA PRO A 36 36.88 -24.11 -13.83
C PRO A 36 36.91 -25.55 -13.30
N TYR A 37 38.08 -26.02 -12.88
CA TYR A 37 38.26 -27.40 -12.40
C TYR A 37 38.54 -27.50 -10.90
N ARG A 38 38.70 -26.37 -10.21
CA ARG A 38 38.88 -26.34 -8.76
C ARG A 38 37.55 -26.60 -8.06
N GLN A 39 37.61 -27.32 -6.95
CA GLN A 39 36.44 -27.60 -6.11
C GLN A 39 35.98 -26.31 -5.42
N ASP A 40 34.67 -26.05 -5.41
CA ASP A 40 34.08 -24.84 -4.81
C ASP A 40 34.73 -23.53 -5.28
N TRP A 41 35.19 -23.47 -6.54
CA TRP A 41 35.86 -22.31 -7.12
C TRP A 41 35.03 -21.01 -7.01
N GLN A 42 33.71 -21.10 -6.85
CA GLN A 42 32.81 -19.96 -6.64
C GLN A 42 32.98 -19.32 -5.26
N ARG A 43 33.33 -20.10 -4.21
CA ARG A 43 33.36 -19.68 -2.81
C ARG A 43 34.75 -19.67 -2.19
N GLU A 44 35.66 -20.51 -2.70
CA GLU A 44 37.02 -20.56 -2.19
C GLU A 44 37.75 -19.21 -2.38
N THR A 45 38.82 -19.00 -1.60
CA THR A 45 39.73 -17.87 -1.80
C THR A 45 40.34 -17.92 -3.20
N ALA A 46 40.28 -16.81 -3.92
CA ALA A 46 40.85 -16.73 -5.27
C ALA A 46 42.35 -17.02 -5.27
N LEU A 47 42.84 -17.67 -6.34
CA LEU A 47 44.25 -17.98 -6.45
C LEU A 47 45.09 -16.72 -6.54
N SER A 48 46.22 -16.71 -5.81
CA SER A 48 47.26 -15.71 -6.05
C SER A 48 47.80 -15.85 -7.47
N ARG A 49 48.29 -14.75 -8.05
CA ARG A 49 48.85 -14.74 -9.42
C ARG A 49 49.99 -15.74 -9.58
N GLN A 50 50.85 -15.87 -8.57
CA GLN A 50 51.93 -16.86 -8.56
C GLN A 50 51.40 -18.30 -8.57
N ALA A 51 50.33 -18.59 -7.81
CA ALA A 51 49.71 -19.91 -7.83
C ALA A 51 49.06 -20.23 -9.19
N LEU A 52 48.42 -19.24 -9.80
CA LEU A 52 47.84 -19.38 -11.14
C LEU A 52 48.92 -19.59 -12.22
N ILE A 53 50.07 -18.91 -12.12
CA ILE A 53 51.22 -19.14 -13.01
C ILE A 53 51.72 -20.59 -12.90
N ARG A 54 51.80 -21.15 -11.68
CA ARG A 54 52.17 -22.56 -11.49
C ARG A 54 51.19 -23.52 -12.17
N GLU A 55 49.89 -23.24 -12.08
CA GLU A 55 48.87 -24.06 -12.78
C GLU A 55 49.02 -23.99 -14.30
N LEU A 56 49.31 -22.81 -14.86
CA LEU A 56 49.57 -22.61 -16.29
C LEU A 56 50.84 -23.33 -16.75
N GLN A 57 51.95 -23.20 -16.00
CA GLN A 57 53.22 -23.87 -16.30
C GLN A 57 53.12 -25.38 -16.19
N SER A 58 52.30 -25.89 -15.26
CA SER A 58 52.07 -27.34 -15.12
C SER A 58 51.29 -27.96 -16.27
N GLY A 59 50.69 -27.13 -17.15
CA GLY A 59 49.82 -27.57 -18.22
C GLY A 59 48.42 -28.01 -17.78
N LYS A 60 48.07 -27.86 -16.50
CA LYS A 60 46.73 -28.16 -15.97
C LYS A 60 45.70 -27.10 -16.36
N ALA A 61 46.11 -25.83 -16.39
CA ALA A 61 45.26 -24.71 -16.78
C ALA A 61 45.58 -24.26 -18.22
N PHE A 62 44.53 -24.10 -19.02
CA PHE A 62 44.61 -23.60 -20.41
C PHE A 62 44.18 -22.12 -20.52
N GLY A 63 43.99 -21.48 -19.37
CA GLY A 63 43.58 -20.10 -19.27
C GLY A 63 43.04 -19.77 -17.89
N TYR A 64 42.40 -18.61 -17.80
CA TYR A 64 41.81 -18.09 -16.58
C TYR A 64 40.51 -17.33 -16.87
N GLY A 65 39.57 -17.47 -15.95
CA GLY A 65 38.32 -16.72 -15.95
C GLY A 65 38.27 -15.71 -14.81
N ILE A 66 37.72 -14.53 -15.07
CA ILE A 66 37.36 -13.59 -14.01
C ILE A 66 36.13 -14.09 -13.28
N ARG A 67 36.18 -14.13 -11.96
CA ARG A 67 35.03 -14.44 -11.10
C ARG A 67 34.19 -13.16 -10.98
N THR A 68 32.94 -13.19 -11.42
CA THR A 68 32.08 -12.00 -11.40
C THR A 68 31.50 -11.74 -10.01
N GLY A 69 31.18 -10.48 -9.76
CA GLY A 69 30.55 -9.99 -8.54
C GLY A 69 31.54 -9.43 -7.51
N GLU A 70 31.17 -9.57 -6.23
CA GLU A 70 31.84 -8.94 -5.08
C GLU A 70 33.32 -9.32 -4.98
N VAL A 71 33.64 -10.58 -5.30
CA VAL A 71 35.00 -11.13 -5.18
C VAL A 71 36.02 -10.44 -6.11
N SER A 72 35.56 -9.76 -7.18
CA SER A 72 36.39 -8.97 -8.08
C SER A 72 36.17 -7.46 -7.92
N GLY A 73 35.66 -7.01 -6.77
CA GLY A 73 35.37 -5.60 -6.51
C GLY A 73 34.14 -5.08 -7.26
N GLY A 74 33.12 -5.92 -7.46
CA GLY A 74 31.84 -5.52 -8.05
C GLY A 74 31.75 -5.63 -9.58
N ILE A 75 32.51 -6.53 -10.21
CA ILE A 75 32.51 -6.67 -11.68
C ILE A 75 31.32 -7.50 -12.16
N LEU A 76 30.46 -6.89 -12.97
CA LEU A 76 29.44 -7.55 -13.79
C LEU A 76 30.02 -7.88 -15.18
N ALA A 77 29.70 -9.05 -15.72
CA ALA A 77 30.00 -9.37 -17.12
C ALA A 77 28.71 -9.57 -17.92
N ILE A 78 28.51 -8.77 -18.97
CA ILE A 78 27.43 -8.94 -19.94
C ILE A 78 27.96 -9.80 -21.09
N ASP A 79 27.42 -11.01 -21.27
CA ASP A 79 27.79 -11.96 -22.30
C ASP A 79 26.71 -12.03 -23.39
N ALA A 80 27.02 -11.47 -24.56
CA ALA A 80 26.20 -11.62 -25.75
C ALA A 80 26.68 -12.84 -26.54
N ASP A 81 25.92 -13.93 -26.53
CA ASP A 81 26.29 -15.20 -27.18
C ASP A 81 25.69 -15.33 -28.60
N GLY A 82 26.06 -14.42 -29.50
CA GLY A 82 25.72 -14.47 -30.92
C GLY A 82 24.99 -13.22 -31.43
N THR A 83 24.79 -13.13 -32.74
CA THR A 83 24.23 -11.94 -33.41
C THR A 83 22.84 -11.55 -32.90
N ALA A 84 22.00 -12.50 -32.51
CA ALA A 84 20.68 -12.22 -31.94
C ALA A 84 20.77 -11.68 -30.51
N ALA A 85 21.74 -12.16 -29.71
CA ALA A 85 21.99 -11.66 -28.36
C ALA A 85 22.56 -10.24 -28.40
N GLU A 86 23.44 -9.97 -29.36
CA GLU A 86 23.99 -8.63 -29.61
C GLU A 86 22.91 -7.64 -30.05
N ALA A 87 22.03 -8.03 -30.98
CA ALA A 87 20.91 -7.21 -31.40
C ALA A 87 19.93 -6.92 -30.25
N LEU A 88 19.70 -7.92 -29.37
CA LEU A 88 18.88 -7.74 -28.18
C LEU A 88 19.53 -6.77 -27.20
N LEU A 89 20.85 -6.87 -26.98
CA LEU A 89 21.58 -5.96 -26.12
C LEU A 89 21.50 -4.52 -26.63
N GLN A 90 21.70 -4.30 -27.93
CA GLN A 90 21.56 -2.97 -28.54
C GLN A 90 20.15 -2.40 -28.40
N LYS A 91 19.13 -3.24 -28.58
CA LYS A 91 17.73 -2.86 -28.40
C LYS A 91 17.39 -2.49 -26.95
N LEU A 92 17.94 -3.24 -25.99
CA LEU A 92 17.72 -2.97 -24.55
C LEU A 92 18.47 -1.71 -24.09
N ALA A 93 19.66 -1.49 -24.64
CA ALA A 93 20.46 -0.32 -24.32
C ALA A 93 19.86 0.98 -24.90
N ASP A 94 19.22 0.92 -26.07
CA ASP A 94 18.69 2.11 -26.77
C ASP A 94 19.71 3.26 -26.90
N GLY A 95 20.99 2.90 -27.06
CA GLY A 95 22.13 3.84 -27.11
C GLY A 95 22.79 4.16 -25.77
N ASP A 96 22.22 3.74 -24.63
CA ASP A 96 22.78 3.92 -23.28
C ASP A 96 23.68 2.74 -22.87
N LEU A 97 24.78 2.53 -23.60
CA LEU A 97 25.79 1.53 -23.26
C LEU A 97 27.18 2.19 -23.28
N PRO A 98 27.72 2.61 -22.12
CA PRO A 98 29.01 3.27 -22.02
C PRO A 98 30.15 2.41 -22.57
N ASP A 99 31.14 3.03 -23.20
CA ASP A 99 32.34 2.31 -23.65
C ASP A 99 33.10 1.76 -22.43
N THR A 100 33.55 0.51 -22.52
CA THR A 100 34.13 -0.23 -21.39
C THR A 100 35.09 -1.31 -21.90
N VAL A 101 35.63 -2.14 -21.01
CA VAL A 101 36.44 -3.31 -21.37
C VAL A 101 35.60 -4.34 -22.12
N ILE A 102 36.05 -4.72 -23.31
CA ILE A 102 35.34 -5.62 -24.24
C ILE A 102 36.30 -6.68 -24.78
N PHE A 103 35.84 -7.92 -24.81
CA PHE A 103 36.60 -9.03 -25.38
C PHE A 103 35.70 -10.04 -26.08
N SER A 104 36.29 -10.78 -27.01
CA SER A 104 35.58 -11.74 -27.84
C SER A 104 36.35 -13.05 -28.01
N SER A 105 35.60 -14.09 -28.35
CA SER A 105 36.14 -15.37 -28.81
C SER A 105 36.51 -15.36 -30.29
N GLY A 106 36.15 -14.34 -31.08
CA GLY A 106 36.32 -14.32 -32.54
C GLY A 106 35.15 -14.84 -33.36
N LYS A 107 34.10 -15.33 -32.70
CA LYS A 107 32.88 -15.72 -33.38
C LYS A 107 31.98 -14.52 -33.63
N ALA A 108 31.31 -14.51 -34.78
CA ALA A 108 30.40 -13.45 -35.17
C ALA A 108 29.31 -13.20 -34.12
N GLY A 109 29.16 -11.93 -33.71
CA GLY A 109 28.16 -11.50 -32.72
C GLY A 109 28.41 -11.99 -31.29
N ARG A 110 29.57 -12.59 -30.98
CA ARG A 110 29.92 -12.98 -29.60
C ARG A 110 30.87 -11.96 -28.98
N ARG A 111 30.45 -11.29 -27.92
CA ARG A 111 31.34 -10.41 -27.13
C ARG A 111 30.91 -10.32 -25.68
N GLN A 112 31.86 -10.00 -24.82
CA GLN A 112 31.66 -9.79 -23.40
C GLN A 112 32.08 -8.38 -23.00
N LEU A 113 31.25 -7.73 -22.20
CA LEU A 113 31.49 -6.38 -21.68
C LEU A 113 31.55 -6.43 -20.16
N LEU A 114 32.51 -5.74 -19.55
CA LEU A 114 32.63 -5.66 -18.10
C LEU A 114 32.12 -4.31 -17.59
N TYR A 115 31.41 -4.30 -16.47
CA TYR A 115 30.93 -3.08 -15.80
C TYR A 115 31.12 -3.16 -14.28
N PHE A 116 31.29 -2.02 -13.63
CA PHE A 116 31.28 -1.91 -12.18
C PHE A 116 29.86 -1.69 -11.66
N VAL A 117 29.42 -2.59 -10.79
CA VAL A 117 28.21 -2.42 -9.98
C VAL A 117 28.63 -1.77 -8.67
N THR A 118 27.95 -0.69 -8.26
CA THR A 118 28.22 -0.01 -6.99
C THR A 118 27.84 -0.90 -5.80
N GLU A 119 28.55 -0.74 -4.67
CA GLU A 119 28.40 -1.59 -3.47
C GLU A 119 26.96 -1.66 -2.95
N GLU A 120 26.19 -0.59 -3.11
CA GLU A 120 24.78 -0.49 -2.71
C GLU A 120 23.89 -1.56 -3.36
N TYR A 121 24.25 -2.06 -4.55
CA TYR A 121 23.45 -3.05 -5.27
C TYR A 121 23.96 -4.49 -5.09
N TRP A 122 25.14 -4.70 -4.49
CA TRP A 122 25.81 -6.01 -4.48
C TRP A 122 24.93 -7.12 -3.88
N GLN A 123 24.18 -6.80 -2.83
CA GLN A 123 23.31 -7.74 -2.11
C GLN A 123 21.98 -8.03 -2.81
N VAL A 124 21.59 -7.21 -3.78
CA VAL A 124 20.28 -7.28 -4.44
C VAL A 124 20.34 -7.73 -5.88
N VAL A 125 21.42 -7.48 -6.62
CA VAL A 125 21.55 -7.97 -8.00
C VAL A 125 21.86 -9.47 -8.06
N LYS A 126 21.32 -10.16 -9.06
CA LYS A 126 21.56 -11.59 -9.34
C LYS A 126 21.78 -11.81 -10.83
N THR A 127 22.37 -12.94 -11.20
CA THR A 127 22.55 -13.28 -12.61
C THR A 127 21.20 -13.32 -13.34
N VAL A 128 21.14 -12.70 -14.51
CA VAL A 128 19.96 -12.74 -15.40
C VAL A 128 20.34 -13.36 -16.75
N LYS A 129 19.49 -14.25 -17.27
CA LYS A 129 19.64 -14.84 -18.61
C LYS A 129 18.42 -14.52 -19.46
N LEU A 130 18.62 -13.87 -20.60
CA LEU A 130 17.58 -13.54 -21.55
C LEU A 130 17.69 -14.44 -22.78
N LYS A 131 16.58 -15.11 -23.10
CA LYS A 131 16.44 -15.94 -24.29
C LYS A 131 16.11 -15.08 -25.50
N THR A 132 16.86 -15.26 -26.58
CA THR A 132 16.61 -14.52 -27.84
C THR A 132 15.55 -15.20 -28.72
N GLY A 133 15.23 -16.48 -28.45
CA GLY A 133 14.37 -17.29 -29.31
C GLY A 133 15.01 -17.71 -30.64
N VAL A 134 16.26 -17.34 -30.90
CA VAL A 134 17.01 -17.70 -32.11
C VAL A 134 18.02 -18.79 -31.77
N LYS A 135 18.00 -19.90 -32.51
CA LYS A 135 19.04 -20.94 -32.42
C LYS A 135 20.20 -20.59 -33.33
N GLY A 136 21.43 -20.68 -32.83
CA GLY A 136 22.65 -20.53 -33.62
C GLY A 136 22.97 -21.78 -34.44
N ASP A 137 24.06 -21.69 -35.21
CA ASP A 137 24.53 -22.74 -36.11
C ASP A 137 24.89 -24.06 -35.40
N ASP A 138 25.09 -24.02 -34.08
CA ASP A 138 25.32 -25.18 -33.22
C ASP A 138 24.02 -25.82 -32.67
N GLY A 139 22.86 -25.34 -33.12
CA GLY A 139 21.53 -25.79 -32.70
C GLY A 139 21.12 -25.33 -31.30
N LYS A 140 21.98 -24.58 -30.59
CA LYS A 140 21.71 -24.04 -29.26
C LYS A 140 21.10 -22.66 -29.35
N GLU A 141 20.25 -22.34 -28.39
CA GLU A 141 19.64 -21.01 -28.29
C GLU A 141 20.71 -19.95 -27.97
N GLN A 142 20.73 -18.86 -28.73
CA GLN A 142 21.57 -17.70 -28.44
C GLN A 142 21.01 -16.94 -27.24
N LEU A 143 21.86 -16.60 -26.28
CA LEU A 143 21.47 -16.01 -25.01
C LEU A 143 22.21 -14.71 -24.76
N LEU A 144 21.54 -13.76 -24.10
CA LEU A 144 22.17 -12.59 -23.49
C LEU A 144 22.19 -12.80 -21.97
N GLU A 145 23.37 -12.89 -21.38
CA GLU A 145 23.53 -13.20 -19.96
C GLU A 145 24.27 -12.10 -19.19
N PHE A 146 23.65 -11.60 -18.12
CA PHE A 146 24.22 -10.63 -17.18
C PHE A 146 24.77 -11.39 -15.98
N ARG A 147 26.07 -11.71 -15.97
CA ARG A 147 26.71 -12.60 -15.00
C ARG A 147 27.14 -11.88 -13.73
N TRP A 148 26.49 -12.22 -12.62
CA TRP A 148 26.80 -11.73 -11.27
C TRP A 148 27.08 -12.88 -10.29
N ASN A 149 27.90 -12.65 -9.26
CA ASN A 149 28.28 -13.54 -8.14
C ASN A 149 28.20 -15.06 -8.40
N GLY A 150 29.36 -15.74 -8.36
CA GLY A 150 29.42 -17.20 -8.47
C GLY A 150 29.44 -17.72 -9.92
N LEU A 151 29.59 -16.83 -10.90
CA LEU A 151 29.90 -17.15 -12.29
C LEU A 151 31.31 -16.67 -12.67
N GLN A 152 31.77 -17.09 -13.84
CA GLN A 152 33.03 -16.61 -14.41
C GLN A 152 32.90 -16.31 -15.90
N SER A 153 33.76 -15.43 -16.36
CA SER A 153 33.95 -15.09 -17.76
C SER A 153 35.41 -15.33 -18.17
N VAL A 154 35.63 -16.15 -19.20
CA VAL A 154 37.00 -16.53 -19.63
C VAL A 154 37.68 -15.35 -20.31
N LEU A 155 38.82 -14.92 -19.78
CA LEU A 155 39.52 -13.72 -20.26
C LEU A 155 40.57 -14.04 -21.32
N PRO A 156 40.86 -13.12 -22.25
CA PRO A 156 42.02 -13.20 -23.13
C PRO A 156 43.37 -13.28 -22.37
N PRO A 157 44.38 -13.99 -22.90
CA PRO A 157 44.43 -14.77 -24.13
C PRO A 157 44.15 -16.27 -23.88
N SER A 158 43.24 -16.61 -22.97
CA SER A 158 42.86 -17.99 -22.66
C SER A 158 42.44 -18.77 -23.91
N VAL A 159 42.68 -20.08 -23.91
CA VAL A 159 42.40 -20.96 -25.04
C VAL A 159 40.89 -21.09 -25.30
N HIS A 160 40.50 -21.03 -26.57
CA HIS A 160 39.13 -21.28 -27.02
C HIS A 160 39.10 -22.49 -27.99
N PRO A 161 38.27 -23.53 -27.75
CA PRO A 161 38.31 -24.80 -28.50
C PRO A 161 38.19 -24.69 -30.02
N GLN A 162 37.49 -23.68 -30.53
CA GLN A 162 37.17 -23.56 -31.96
C GLN A 162 37.86 -22.39 -32.66
N THR A 163 38.36 -21.40 -31.92
CA THR A 163 38.94 -20.17 -32.48
C THR A 163 40.39 -19.96 -32.04
N GLY A 164 40.96 -20.91 -31.29
CA GLY A 164 42.32 -20.82 -30.76
C GLY A 164 42.38 -20.10 -29.42
N SER A 165 42.02 -18.81 -29.38
CA SER A 165 42.05 -18.03 -28.12
C SER A 165 41.05 -16.87 -28.12
N TYR A 166 40.69 -16.44 -26.91
CA TYR A 166 40.02 -15.14 -26.70
C TYR A 166 40.99 -13.99 -26.98
N TYR A 167 40.47 -12.84 -27.44
CA TYR A 167 41.23 -11.62 -27.67
C TYR A 167 40.49 -10.40 -27.13
N TRP A 168 41.24 -9.35 -26.82
CA TRP A 168 40.71 -8.05 -26.41
C TRP A 168 40.23 -7.27 -27.63
N GLU A 169 38.99 -6.75 -27.58
CA GLU A 169 38.56 -5.68 -28.49
C GLU A 169 38.91 -4.31 -27.89
N ARG A 170 38.76 -4.21 -26.57
CA ARG A 170 39.18 -3.08 -25.72
C ARG A 170 39.86 -3.66 -24.48
N SER A 171 41.18 -3.51 -24.35
CA SER A 171 41.94 -4.06 -23.22
C SER A 171 41.68 -3.26 -21.93
N PRO A 172 41.77 -3.88 -20.73
CA PRO A 172 41.82 -3.13 -19.47
C PRO A 172 43.03 -2.20 -19.34
N GLN A 173 44.02 -2.29 -20.24
CA GLN A 173 45.11 -1.32 -20.36
C GLN A 173 44.73 -0.10 -21.20
N ASP A 174 43.74 -0.22 -22.09
CA ASP A 174 43.32 0.84 -23.02
C ASP A 174 42.11 1.62 -22.50
N VAL A 175 41.23 0.97 -21.73
CA VAL A 175 40.00 1.56 -21.20
C VAL A 175 39.72 1.03 -19.80
N SER A 176 39.25 1.92 -18.91
CA SER A 176 38.76 1.53 -17.59
C SER A 176 37.41 0.82 -17.71
N VAL A 177 37.14 -0.11 -16.78
CA VAL A 177 35.78 -0.65 -16.65
C VAL A 177 34.83 0.48 -16.25
N ALA A 178 33.79 0.70 -17.05
CA ALA A 178 32.79 1.74 -16.79
C ALA A 178 31.80 1.34 -15.68
N ASN A 179 31.14 2.32 -15.07
CA ASN A 179 30.02 2.05 -14.17
C ASN A 179 28.86 1.41 -14.94
N CYS A 180 28.19 0.46 -14.29
CA CYS A 180 27.04 -0.24 -14.85
C CYS A 180 25.88 0.75 -15.06
N PRO A 181 25.27 0.81 -16.26
CA PRO A 181 24.12 1.67 -16.51
C PRO A 181 22.94 1.32 -15.60
N ASN A 182 22.17 2.33 -15.20
CA ASN A 182 21.03 2.13 -14.30
C ASN A 182 19.99 1.16 -14.89
N TRP A 183 19.76 1.19 -16.20
CA TRP A 183 18.82 0.26 -16.84
C TRP A 183 19.25 -1.20 -16.71
N VAL A 184 20.56 -1.48 -16.70
CA VAL A 184 21.08 -2.85 -16.49
C VAL A 184 20.80 -3.29 -15.06
N ILE A 185 21.04 -2.40 -14.07
CA ILE A 185 20.73 -2.65 -12.67
C ILE A 185 19.22 -2.89 -12.49
N GLU A 186 18.38 -2.02 -13.05
CA GLU A 186 16.91 -2.15 -13.02
C GLU A 186 16.45 -3.45 -13.67
N LEU A 187 17.02 -3.83 -14.83
CA LEU A 187 16.71 -5.10 -15.50
C LEU A 187 17.05 -6.29 -14.61
N MET A 188 18.22 -6.26 -13.96
CA MET A 188 18.66 -7.32 -13.05
C MET A 188 17.84 -7.40 -11.76
N LEU A 189 17.22 -6.30 -11.33
CA LEU A 189 16.30 -6.25 -10.18
C LEU A 189 14.87 -6.70 -10.57
N ASN A 190 14.38 -6.29 -11.74
CA ASN A 190 13.01 -6.57 -12.19
C ASN A 190 12.81 -8.02 -12.64
N HIS A 191 13.85 -8.68 -13.18
CA HIS A 191 13.80 -10.11 -13.52
C HIS A 191 13.77 -11.05 -12.30
N GLN A 192 13.73 -10.51 -11.07
CA GLN A 192 13.56 -11.28 -9.84
C GLN A 192 12.08 -11.50 -9.46
N GLN A 193 11.13 -10.95 -10.21
CA GLN A 193 9.71 -11.26 -10.06
C GLN A 193 9.33 -12.51 -10.87
N PRO A 194 8.47 -13.41 -10.36
CA PRO A 194 7.87 -14.43 -11.20
C PRO A 194 7.17 -13.74 -12.37
N VAL A 195 7.71 -13.97 -13.57
CA VAL A 195 7.26 -13.32 -14.80
C VAL A 195 5.81 -13.71 -15.04
N ALA A 196 4.92 -12.71 -14.97
CA ALA A 196 3.59 -12.79 -15.55
C ALA A 196 3.74 -13.26 -17.01
N VAL A 197 2.99 -14.31 -17.35
CA VAL A 197 2.87 -14.85 -18.71
C VAL A 197 2.84 -13.70 -19.72
N PRO A 198 3.80 -13.63 -20.67
CA PRO A 198 3.77 -12.61 -21.71
C PRO A 198 2.44 -12.74 -22.46
N GLN A 199 1.69 -11.64 -22.54
CA GLN A 199 0.59 -11.57 -23.50
C GLN A 199 1.14 -11.92 -24.88
N PRO A 200 0.54 -12.88 -25.61
CA PRO A 200 1.01 -13.24 -26.94
C PRO A 200 0.90 -12.02 -27.85
N GLN A 201 2.05 -11.57 -28.35
CA GLN A 201 2.11 -10.67 -29.49
C GLN A 201 1.45 -11.39 -30.67
N ILE A 202 0.32 -10.85 -31.13
CA ILE A 202 -0.35 -11.29 -32.34
C ILE A 202 0.64 -11.12 -33.49
N LYS A 203 1.24 -12.24 -33.93
CA LYS A 203 1.85 -12.32 -35.25
C LYS A 203 0.74 -12.08 -36.27
N SER A 204 0.98 -11.17 -37.20
CA SER A 204 0.12 -10.93 -38.35
C SER A 204 0.00 -12.22 -39.18
N VAL A 205 -1.06 -12.98 -38.92
CA VAL A 205 -1.50 -14.05 -39.80
C VAL A 205 -2.26 -13.40 -40.95
N GLN A 206 -1.81 -13.65 -42.18
CA GLN A 206 -2.61 -13.41 -43.37
C GLN A 206 -3.87 -14.27 -43.29
N THR A 207 -4.97 -13.72 -42.79
CA THR A 207 -6.26 -14.40 -42.82
C THR A 207 -6.98 -14.01 -44.10
N THR A 208 -7.07 -14.97 -45.01
CA THR A 208 -8.25 -15.11 -45.86
C THR A 208 -9.48 -15.02 -44.97
N VAL A 209 -10.37 -14.07 -45.23
CA VAL A 209 -11.59 -13.84 -44.46
C VAL A 209 -12.49 -15.07 -44.66
N SER A 210 -12.44 -16.02 -43.72
CA SER A 210 -13.39 -17.13 -43.64
C SER A 210 -14.61 -16.64 -42.86
N ASP A 211 -15.80 -16.84 -43.44
CA ASP A 211 -17.10 -16.46 -42.86
C ASP A 211 -17.53 -17.39 -41.71
N ARG A 212 -16.64 -18.29 -41.24
CA ARG A 212 -16.90 -19.29 -40.19
C ARG A 212 -15.83 -19.26 -39.08
N PRO A 213 -16.21 -19.46 -37.80
CA PRO A 213 -15.27 -19.54 -36.68
C PRO A 213 -14.42 -20.83 -36.71
N THR A 214 -13.15 -20.79 -36.30
CA THR A 214 -12.30 -22.00 -36.21
C THR A 214 -12.69 -22.86 -35.02
N LEU A 215 -12.65 -24.20 -35.15
CA LEU A 215 -13.01 -25.15 -34.09
C LEU A 215 -12.29 -24.90 -32.75
N SER A 216 -11.05 -24.39 -32.79
CA SER A 216 -10.23 -24.07 -31.62
C SER A 216 -10.87 -23.07 -30.64
N ILE A 217 -11.80 -22.21 -31.08
CA ILE A 217 -12.49 -21.25 -30.19
C ILE A 217 -13.50 -21.94 -29.28
N PHE A 218 -13.97 -23.13 -29.66
CA PHE A 218 -14.98 -23.91 -28.94
C PHE A 218 -14.38 -24.94 -27.98
N LEU A 219 -13.05 -24.99 -27.88
CA LEU A 219 -12.34 -25.82 -26.90
C LEU A 219 -12.08 -25.06 -25.61
N GLY A 220 -12.12 -25.78 -24.49
CA GLY A 220 -11.67 -25.28 -23.18
C GLY A 220 -10.20 -24.87 -23.19
N ARG A 221 -9.81 -24.02 -22.23
CA ARG A 221 -8.47 -23.41 -22.18
C ARG A 221 -7.36 -24.46 -22.22
N ASP A 222 -7.47 -25.49 -21.38
CA ASP A 222 -6.48 -26.57 -21.29
C ASP A 222 -6.35 -27.34 -22.62
N ASP A 223 -7.46 -27.59 -23.32
CA ASP A 223 -7.45 -28.35 -24.58
C ASP A 223 -6.89 -27.50 -25.73
N ARG A 224 -7.12 -26.18 -25.71
CA ARG A 224 -6.52 -25.24 -26.67
C ARG A 224 -5.01 -25.13 -26.46
N ASP A 225 -4.58 -25.04 -25.20
CA ASP A 225 -3.17 -24.97 -24.84
C ASP A 225 -2.44 -26.26 -25.27
N LEU A 226 -3.10 -27.43 -25.15
CA LEU A 226 -2.58 -28.70 -25.67
C LEU A 226 -2.41 -28.68 -27.20
N VAL A 227 -3.39 -28.22 -27.97
CA VAL A 227 -3.26 -28.13 -29.44
C VAL A 227 -2.11 -27.20 -29.84
N GLU A 228 -1.95 -26.07 -29.15
CA GLU A 228 -0.96 -25.05 -29.50
C GLU A 228 0.47 -25.43 -29.10
N HIS A 229 0.65 -26.05 -27.93
CA HIS A 229 1.98 -26.25 -27.32
C HIS A 229 2.39 -27.73 -27.16
N GLY A 230 1.47 -28.67 -27.36
CA GLY A 230 1.73 -30.09 -27.12
C GLY A 230 2.01 -30.40 -25.64
N THR A 231 2.58 -31.58 -25.37
CA THR A 231 3.01 -31.96 -24.01
C THR A 231 4.27 -32.84 -24.06
N SER A 232 4.95 -32.97 -22.91
CA SER A 232 6.19 -33.76 -22.76
C SER A 232 5.93 -35.23 -22.40
N ASP A 233 6.93 -36.07 -22.63
CA ASP A 233 6.95 -37.55 -22.49
C ASP A 233 6.15 -38.14 -21.31
N GLY A 234 6.20 -37.51 -20.12
CA GLY A 234 5.51 -38.01 -18.91
C GLY A 234 3.98 -37.90 -18.87
N GLY A 235 3.33 -37.19 -19.81
CA GLY A 235 1.87 -36.98 -19.81
C GLY A 235 1.22 -37.05 -21.20
N ARG A 236 1.98 -37.51 -22.20
CA ARG A 236 1.63 -37.45 -23.62
C ARG A 236 0.42 -38.29 -23.99
N ASN A 237 0.34 -39.52 -23.46
CA ASN A 237 -0.70 -40.48 -23.82
C ASN A 237 -2.06 -40.13 -23.19
N ASP A 238 -2.06 -39.64 -21.96
CA ASP A 238 -3.27 -39.17 -21.29
C ASP A 238 -3.82 -37.90 -21.95
N ALA A 239 -2.94 -36.98 -22.36
CA ALA A 239 -3.31 -35.80 -23.12
C ALA A 239 -3.87 -36.14 -24.51
N ALA A 240 -3.24 -37.08 -25.22
CA ALA A 240 -3.72 -37.56 -26.52
C ALA A 240 -5.13 -38.16 -26.42
N LYS A 241 -5.36 -39.02 -25.42
CA LYS A 241 -6.66 -39.64 -25.16
C LYS A 241 -7.74 -38.61 -24.81
N LYS A 242 -7.41 -37.65 -23.94
CA LYS A 242 -8.34 -36.58 -23.55
C LYS A 242 -8.70 -35.68 -24.74
N LEU A 243 -7.69 -35.22 -25.47
CA LEU A 243 -7.87 -34.24 -26.54
C LEU A 243 -8.63 -34.83 -27.74
N SER A 244 -8.36 -36.09 -28.12
CA SER A 244 -9.09 -36.73 -29.23
C SER A 244 -10.58 -36.91 -28.92
N LEU A 245 -10.93 -37.29 -27.68
CA LEU A 245 -12.33 -37.39 -27.23
C LEU A 245 -13.03 -36.02 -27.27
N ASN A 246 -12.36 -34.99 -26.76
CA ASN A 246 -12.92 -33.65 -26.67
C ASN A 246 -13.09 -32.99 -28.05
N LEU A 247 -12.14 -33.16 -28.97
CA LEU A 247 -12.22 -32.65 -30.34
C LEU A 247 -13.41 -33.27 -31.10
N ILE A 248 -13.55 -34.60 -31.05
CA ILE A 248 -14.64 -35.30 -31.75
C ILE A 248 -16.01 -34.98 -31.13
N ALA A 249 -16.12 -34.98 -29.81
CA ALA A 249 -17.39 -34.67 -29.15
C ALA A 249 -17.82 -33.21 -29.34
N THR A 250 -16.88 -32.26 -29.30
CA THR A 250 -17.18 -30.84 -29.56
C THR A 250 -17.60 -30.62 -31.01
N ALA A 251 -16.90 -31.23 -31.96
CA ALA A 251 -17.24 -31.18 -33.37
C ALA A 251 -18.64 -31.72 -33.67
N ARG A 252 -19.00 -32.88 -33.10
CA ARG A 252 -20.36 -33.47 -33.21
C ARG A 252 -21.41 -32.55 -32.60
N ARG A 253 -21.15 -32.00 -31.40
CA ARG A 253 -22.12 -31.15 -30.71
C ARG A 253 -22.38 -29.83 -31.44
N LEU A 254 -21.36 -29.22 -32.03
CA LEU A 254 -21.52 -28.02 -32.86
C LEU A 254 -22.40 -28.28 -34.09
N THR A 255 -22.22 -29.44 -34.75
CA THR A 255 -23.08 -29.87 -35.85
C THR A 255 -24.53 -30.07 -35.40
N GLU A 256 -24.76 -30.68 -34.23
CA GLU A 256 -26.11 -30.85 -33.65
C GLU A 256 -26.77 -29.51 -33.28
N LEU A 257 -25.99 -28.54 -32.80
CA LEU A 257 -26.46 -27.19 -32.47
C LEU A 257 -26.64 -26.29 -33.70
N GLY A 258 -26.29 -26.76 -34.90
CA GLY A 258 -26.38 -25.99 -36.15
C GLY A 258 -25.37 -24.83 -36.25
N ILE A 259 -24.25 -24.91 -35.52
CA ILE A 259 -23.19 -23.90 -35.55
C ILE A 259 -22.14 -24.32 -36.58
N ASP A 260 -22.07 -23.61 -37.69
CA ASP A 260 -21.03 -23.82 -38.72
C ASP A 260 -19.66 -23.38 -38.18
N TYR A 261 -18.64 -24.21 -38.40
CA TYR A 261 -17.26 -23.91 -38.02
C TYR A 261 -16.29 -24.33 -39.13
N ASP A 262 -15.07 -23.78 -39.04
CA ASP A 262 -13.94 -24.05 -39.92
C ASP A 262 -12.87 -24.84 -39.15
N SER A 263 -11.97 -25.55 -39.84
CA SER A 263 -10.97 -26.50 -39.30
C SER A 263 -11.47 -27.93 -39.04
N ASP A 264 -10.75 -28.90 -39.60
CA ASP A 264 -10.96 -30.35 -39.37
C ASP A 264 -10.48 -30.74 -37.96
N PRO A 265 -11.33 -31.37 -37.12
CA PRO A 265 -10.95 -31.91 -35.81
C PRO A 265 -9.69 -32.79 -35.87
N ARG A 266 -9.52 -33.55 -36.96
CA ARG A 266 -8.36 -34.43 -37.12
C ARG A 266 -7.07 -33.65 -37.30
N ALA A 267 -7.11 -32.58 -38.10
CA ALA A 267 -5.96 -31.72 -38.33
C ALA A 267 -5.44 -31.07 -37.04
N LEU A 268 -6.34 -30.66 -36.13
CA LEU A 268 -5.94 -30.11 -34.83
C LEU A 268 -5.31 -31.17 -33.91
N TYR A 269 -5.77 -32.42 -33.99
CA TYR A 269 -5.17 -33.51 -33.25
C TYR A 269 -3.80 -33.90 -33.79
N ASP A 270 -3.62 -33.93 -35.12
CA ASP A 270 -2.32 -34.19 -35.75
C ASP A 270 -1.31 -33.06 -35.44
N GLN A 271 -1.78 -31.82 -35.34
CA GLN A 271 -0.99 -30.69 -34.85
C GLN A 271 -0.51 -30.90 -33.42
N PHE A 272 -1.41 -31.29 -32.50
CA PHE A 272 -1.03 -31.67 -31.13
C PHE A 272 0.02 -32.80 -31.11
N CYS A 273 -0.18 -33.86 -31.90
CA CYS A 273 0.76 -34.98 -31.98
C CYS A 273 2.15 -34.53 -32.41
N THR A 274 2.23 -33.60 -33.37
CA THR A 274 3.47 -33.01 -33.88
C THR A 274 4.16 -32.12 -32.84
N ASN A 275 3.37 -31.39 -32.05
CA ASN A 275 3.87 -30.46 -31.02
C ASN A 275 4.32 -31.17 -29.73
N CYS A 276 3.99 -32.45 -29.54
CA CYS A 276 4.49 -33.22 -28.41
C CYS A 276 6.01 -33.46 -28.47
N THR A 277 6.63 -33.61 -27.29
CA THR A 277 8.09 -33.87 -27.20
C THR A 277 8.36 -35.13 -26.35
N PRO A 278 8.79 -36.26 -26.97
CA PRO A 278 8.94 -36.44 -28.42
C PRO A 278 7.57 -36.47 -29.15
N PRO A 279 7.51 -36.27 -30.49
CA PRO A 279 6.26 -36.30 -31.25
C PRO A 279 5.51 -37.62 -31.06
N LEU A 280 4.19 -37.57 -30.88
CA LEU A 280 3.37 -38.77 -30.64
C LEU A 280 3.40 -39.66 -31.89
N GLY A 281 3.84 -40.92 -31.75
CA GLY A 281 4.07 -41.84 -32.88
C GLY A 281 5.51 -41.88 -33.43
N SER A 282 6.48 -41.16 -32.84
CA SER A 282 7.91 -41.30 -33.17
C SER A 282 8.47 -42.68 -32.82
N ASP A 283 7.90 -43.33 -31.80
CA ASP A 283 8.46 -44.54 -31.19
C ASP A 283 7.70 -45.81 -31.62
N VAL A 284 6.39 -45.68 -31.90
CA VAL A 284 5.50 -46.77 -32.34
C VAL A 284 4.64 -46.27 -33.50
N ARG A 285 4.85 -46.82 -34.71
CA ARG A 285 3.97 -46.55 -35.87
C ARG A 285 2.53 -46.91 -35.50
N SER A 286 1.58 -45.99 -35.72
CA SER A 286 0.13 -46.08 -35.44
C SER A 286 -0.37 -45.73 -34.02
N GLU A 287 0.49 -45.25 -33.11
CA GLU A 287 0.05 -44.80 -31.77
C GLU A 287 -0.95 -43.63 -31.82
N ALA A 288 -0.67 -42.61 -32.65
CA ALA A 288 -1.56 -41.47 -32.86
C ALA A 288 -2.92 -41.88 -33.45
N ASP A 289 -2.91 -42.79 -34.43
CA ASP A 289 -4.11 -43.32 -35.08
C ASP A 289 -4.96 -44.18 -34.13
N GLY A 290 -4.32 -44.92 -33.21
CA GLY A 290 -5.01 -45.76 -32.23
C GLY A 290 -5.92 -44.96 -31.30
N TRP A 291 -5.41 -43.84 -30.77
CA TRP A 291 -6.20 -42.95 -29.91
C TRP A 291 -7.31 -42.23 -30.66
N TRP A 292 -7.08 -41.85 -31.94
CA TRP A 292 -8.11 -41.25 -32.76
C TRP A 292 -9.26 -42.21 -33.06
N LYS A 293 -8.96 -43.44 -33.49
CA LYS A 293 -9.96 -44.50 -33.73
C LYS A 293 -10.74 -44.85 -32.46
N ASN A 294 -10.07 -44.84 -31.31
CA ASN A 294 -10.74 -45.06 -30.02
C ASN A 294 -11.73 -43.93 -29.71
N ALA A 295 -11.34 -42.68 -29.94
CA ALA A 295 -12.20 -41.54 -29.71
C ALA A 295 -13.41 -41.49 -30.67
N GLU A 296 -13.27 -41.90 -31.93
CA GLU A 296 -14.38 -42.01 -32.87
C GLU A 296 -15.51 -42.91 -32.35
N ALA A 297 -15.16 -43.99 -31.63
CA ALA A 297 -16.09 -44.94 -31.04
C ALA A 297 -16.67 -44.50 -29.67
N HIS A 298 -15.94 -43.68 -28.89
CA HIS A 298 -16.26 -43.43 -27.47
C HIS A 298 -16.47 -41.96 -27.07
N ALA A 299 -16.30 -41.01 -27.98
CA ALA A 299 -16.51 -39.58 -27.69
C ALA A 299 -18.00 -39.27 -27.44
N LEU A 300 -18.34 -38.95 -26.18
CA LEU A 300 -19.70 -38.67 -25.72
C LEU A 300 -19.92 -37.25 -25.20
N ARG A 301 -18.88 -36.58 -24.68
CA ARG A 301 -19.02 -35.30 -23.98
C ARG A 301 -18.09 -34.23 -24.57
N PRO A 302 -18.62 -33.07 -25.00
CA PRO A 302 -17.82 -31.98 -25.54
C PRO A 302 -16.97 -31.30 -24.46
N SER A 303 -15.97 -30.53 -24.88
CA SER A 303 -15.06 -29.78 -23.99
C SER A 303 -15.78 -28.68 -23.19
N LEU A 304 -16.84 -28.11 -23.77
CA LEU A 304 -17.68 -27.07 -23.17
C LEU A 304 -19.15 -27.48 -23.25
N ASP A 305 -19.96 -27.00 -22.30
CA ASP A 305 -21.43 -27.12 -22.34
C ASP A 305 -22.06 -26.25 -23.43
N ASP A 306 -23.32 -26.53 -23.77
CA ASP A 306 -24.02 -25.86 -24.88
C ASP A 306 -24.13 -24.33 -24.69
N GLU A 307 -24.32 -23.88 -23.46
CA GLU A 307 -24.43 -22.44 -23.13
C GLU A 307 -23.10 -21.72 -23.42
N LYS A 308 -21.98 -22.34 -23.06
CA LYS A 308 -20.64 -21.82 -23.37
C LYS A 308 -20.29 -21.92 -24.85
N LEU A 309 -20.70 -22.98 -25.55
CA LEU A 309 -20.50 -23.09 -27.01
C LEU A 309 -21.23 -21.96 -27.74
N GLN A 310 -22.48 -21.67 -27.36
CA GLN A 310 -23.26 -20.55 -27.91
C GLN A 310 -22.67 -19.19 -27.54
N GLY A 311 -22.15 -19.07 -26.32
CA GLY A 311 -21.42 -17.88 -25.86
C GLY A 311 -20.18 -17.58 -26.69
N CYS A 312 -19.37 -18.61 -26.99
CA CYS A 312 -18.19 -18.49 -27.87
C CYS A 312 -18.57 -18.01 -29.27
N TYR A 313 -19.65 -18.57 -29.85
CA TYR A 313 -20.13 -18.15 -31.17
C TYR A 313 -20.59 -16.67 -31.18
N THR A 314 -21.34 -16.25 -30.16
CA THR A 314 -21.83 -14.88 -30.02
C THR A 314 -20.68 -13.88 -29.85
N ALA A 315 -19.65 -14.24 -29.07
CA ALA A 315 -18.46 -13.42 -28.90
C ALA A 315 -17.67 -13.25 -30.21
N TRP A 316 -17.58 -14.31 -31.03
CA TRP A 316 -16.97 -14.24 -32.35
C TRP A 316 -17.74 -13.32 -33.31
N LEU A 317 -19.08 -13.43 -33.37
CA LEU A 317 -19.93 -12.55 -34.20
C LEU A 317 -19.76 -11.06 -33.85
N ASN A 318 -19.67 -10.74 -32.56
CA ASN A 318 -19.48 -9.36 -32.10
C ASN A 318 -18.09 -8.80 -32.46
N LYS A 319 -17.07 -9.67 -32.55
CA LYS A 319 -15.73 -9.29 -32.98
C LYS A 319 -15.71 -8.95 -34.48
N GLN A 320 -16.40 -9.71 -35.32
CA GLN A 320 -16.51 -9.45 -36.76
C GLN A 320 -17.21 -8.12 -37.09
N LYS A 321 -18.29 -7.78 -36.35
CA LYS A 321 -19.02 -6.50 -36.51
C LYS A 321 -18.14 -5.26 -36.25
N ARG A 322 -17.15 -5.38 -35.35
CA ARG A 322 -16.20 -4.28 -35.05
C ARG A 322 -15.17 -4.07 -36.16
N THR A 323 -14.73 -5.14 -36.82
CA THR A 323 -13.72 -5.08 -37.91
C THR A 323 -14.27 -4.41 -39.18
N HIS A 324 -15.54 -4.66 -39.53
CA HIS A 324 -16.20 -4.02 -40.68
C HIS A 324 -16.37 -2.50 -40.51
N SER A 325 -16.44 -2.00 -39.27
CA SER A 325 -16.53 -0.56 -38.97
C SER A 325 -15.19 0.17 -39.10
N GLN A 326 -14.06 -0.55 -38.97
CA GLN A 326 -12.71 0.03 -39.11
C GLN A 326 -12.24 0.12 -40.57
N ASN A 327 -12.67 -0.78 -41.46
CA ASN A 327 -12.28 -0.75 -42.88
C ASN A 327 -12.92 0.40 -43.70
N ARG A 328 -13.96 1.09 -43.19
CA ARG A 328 -14.48 2.33 -43.83
C ARG A 328 -13.58 3.55 -43.61
N LEU A 329 -12.70 3.53 -42.61
CA LEU A 329 -11.88 4.69 -42.22
C LEU A 329 -10.49 4.72 -42.89
N THR A 330 -10.10 3.66 -43.60
CA THR A 330 -8.74 3.51 -44.19
C THR A 330 -8.65 3.82 -45.69
N VAL A 331 -9.78 3.97 -46.40
CA VAL A 331 -9.78 4.32 -47.84
C VAL A 331 -9.69 5.84 -48.08
N GLN A 332 -9.82 6.66 -47.03
CA GLN A 332 -9.92 8.13 -47.16
C GLN A 332 -8.60 8.90 -46.92
N LYS A 333 -7.45 8.23 -46.88
CA LYS A 333 -6.14 8.86 -46.56
C LYS A 333 -5.07 8.80 -47.65
N SER A 334 -5.46 8.55 -48.89
CA SER A 334 -4.58 8.68 -50.05
C SER A 334 -5.34 9.43 -51.14
N ILE A 335 -5.13 10.74 -51.20
CA ILE A 335 -5.21 11.69 -52.33
C ILE A 335 -5.42 13.09 -51.70
N VAL A 336 -4.35 13.85 -51.51
CA VAL A 336 -4.40 15.33 -51.52
C VAL A 336 -3.11 15.83 -52.15
N SER A 337 -3.22 16.32 -53.39
CA SER A 337 -2.32 17.28 -54.01
C SER A 337 -3.18 18.22 -54.85
N THR A 338 -2.92 19.51 -54.66
CA THR A 338 -3.20 20.67 -55.54
C THR A 338 -4.64 21.18 -55.72
N ASP A 339 -4.74 22.48 -55.39
CA ASP A 339 -5.50 23.57 -56.01
C ASP A 339 -7.02 23.72 -55.80
N ASN A 340 -7.32 24.69 -54.92
CA ASN A 340 -8.23 25.83 -55.09
C ASN A 340 -9.51 25.70 -55.95
N SER A 341 -10.62 26.03 -55.28
CA SER A 341 -11.76 26.85 -55.74
C SER A 341 -13.12 26.13 -55.92
N LEU A 342 -14.14 26.75 -55.31
CA LEU A 342 -15.58 26.74 -55.64
C LEU A 342 -16.44 25.51 -55.29
N LEU A 343 -17.29 25.77 -54.28
CA LEU A 343 -18.73 25.46 -54.18
C LEU A 343 -19.24 24.00 -54.23
N SER A 344 -19.98 23.67 -53.17
CA SER A 344 -21.19 22.79 -53.13
C SER A 344 -20.95 21.30 -53.41
N VAL A 345 -21.54 20.33 -52.70
CA VAL A 345 -22.95 19.86 -52.67
C VAL A 345 -22.96 18.64 -51.68
N PRO A 346 -24.06 18.10 -51.10
CA PRO A 346 -25.35 18.60 -50.59
C PRO A 346 -25.62 18.25 -49.09
N PRO A 347 -26.63 18.85 -48.45
CA PRO A 347 -27.22 18.35 -47.21
C PRO A 347 -28.26 17.24 -47.50
N LEU A 348 -28.17 16.11 -46.81
CA LEU A 348 -29.27 15.16 -46.73
C LEU A 348 -30.26 15.66 -45.66
N THR A 349 -31.22 16.45 -46.14
CA THR A 349 -32.64 16.51 -45.75
C THR A 349 -33.01 16.04 -44.33
N ILE A 350 -33.20 17.01 -43.44
CA ILE A 350 -34.32 17.01 -42.49
C ILE A 350 -35.23 18.15 -42.94
N GLU A 351 -36.11 17.85 -43.90
CA GLU A 351 -37.34 18.62 -44.08
C GLU A 351 -38.48 17.78 -43.54
N MET A 352 -39.47 18.48 -42.97
CA MET A 352 -40.56 17.98 -42.13
C MET A 352 -40.19 17.86 -40.64
N ILE A 353 -40.03 18.99 -39.96
CA ILE A 353 -41.09 19.55 -39.09
C ILE A 353 -41.07 21.07 -39.28
N THR A 354 -42.18 21.54 -39.80
CA THR A 354 -42.52 22.93 -40.10
C THR A 354 -42.63 23.78 -38.84
N LYS A 355 -42.26 25.06 -38.98
CA LYS A 355 -42.59 26.18 -38.09
C LYS A 355 -43.97 26.02 -37.44
N GLN A 356 -43.97 25.84 -36.12
CA GLN A 356 -44.89 26.52 -35.20
C GLN A 356 -44.34 26.34 -33.78
N GLU A 357 -44.06 27.48 -33.14
CA GLU A 357 -43.90 27.70 -31.68
C GLU A 357 -43.04 26.71 -30.88
N SER A 358 -41.80 27.08 -30.54
CA SER A 358 -41.15 26.56 -29.33
C SER A 358 -39.95 27.41 -28.90
N GLN A 359 -39.92 27.78 -27.61
CA GLN A 359 -38.70 28.20 -26.91
C GLN A 359 -37.59 27.15 -27.11
N PRO A 360 -36.29 27.51 -27.03
CA PRO A 360 -35.23 26.53 -27.21
C PRO A 360 -35.40 25.43 -26.16
N ILE A 361 -35.68 24.19 -26.59
CA ILE A 361 -35.94 23.00 -25.75
C ILE A 361 -34.94 22.90 -24.59
N VAL A 362 -33.69 23.27 -24.86
CA VAL A 362 -32.61 23.39 -23.88
C VAL A 362 -32.98 24.31 -22.71
N SER A 363 -33.51 25.52 -22.95
CA SER A 363 -33.90 26.48 -21.90
C SER A 363 -35.04 25.98 -21.01
N VAL A 364 -36.00 25.24 -21.57
CA VAL A 364 -37.13 24.68 -20.83
C VAL A 364 -36.68 23.50 -19.99
N VAL A 365 -35.84 22.61 -20.56
CA VAL A 365 -35.21 21.52 -19.80
C VAL A 365 -34.32 22.07 -18.68
N SER A 366 -33.49 23.09 -18.95
CA SER A 366 -32.70 23.75 -17.91
C SER A 366 -33.57 24.42 -16.83
N GLY A 367 -34.70 25.02 -17.20
CA GLY A 367 -35.64 25.62 -16.26
C GLY A 367 -36.35 24.60 -15.35
N ILE A 368 -36.74 23.45 -15.90
CA ILE A 368 -37.33 22.35 -15.13
C ILE A 368 -36.31 21.77 -14.15
N LEU A 369 -35.07 21.52 -14.62
CA LEU A 369 -33.99 20.98 -13.80
C LEU A 369 -33.46 21.97 -12.75
N ALA A 370 -33.68 23.27 -12.94
CA ALA A 370 -33.31 24.33 -11.98
C ALA A 370 -34.44 24.67 -11.00
N SER A 371 -35.59 24.04 -11.13
CA SER A 371 -36.73 24.20 -10.22
C SER A 371 -36.61 23.20 -9.07
N ASP A 372 -36.90 23.64 -7.84
CA ASP A 372 -36.79 22.85 -6.60
C ASP A 372 -37.97 21.84 -6.51
N LEU A 373 -37.96 20.84 -7.38
CA LEU A 373 -39.02 19.82 -7.54
C LEU A 373 -38.55 18.47 -7.00
N ASP A 374 -39.47 17.69 -6.43
CA ASP A 374 -39.20 16.31 -6.04
C ASP A 374 -38.94 15.41 -7.27
N ASP A 375 -38.15 14.35 -7.10
CA ASP A 375 -37.66 13.48 -8.19
C ASP A 375 -38.79 12.93 -9.07
N ILE A 376 -39.94 12.63 -8.45
CA ILE A 376 -41.12 12.10 -9.15
C ILE A 376 -41.75 13.18 -10.03
N GLU A 377 -41.89 14.40 -9.52
CA GLU A 377 -42.48 15.53 -10.25
C GLU A 377 -41.56 16.02 -11.38
N GLU A 378 -40.26 16.03 -11.14
CA GLU A 378 -39.25 16.37 -12.14
C GLU A 378 -39.29 15.37 -13.31
N SER A 379 -39.28 14.06 -13.00
CA SER A 379 -39.37 13.01 -14.01
C SER A 379 -40.68 13.09 -14.79
N PHE A 380 -41.80 13.37 -14.12
CA PHE A 380 -43.10 13.52 -14.77
C PHE A 380 -43.12 14.70 -15.73
N LYS A 381 -42.60 15.86 -15.32
CA LYS A 381 -42.54 17.06 -16.19
C LYS A 381 -41.60 16.88 -17.38
N LEU A 382 -40.49 16.17 -17.20
CA LEU A 382 -39.58 15.85 -18.30
C LEU A 382 -40.21 14.87 -19.29
N ASP A 383 -40.94 13.85 -18.82
CA ASP A 383 -41.61 12.89 -19.69
C ASP A 383 -42.82 13.50 -20.41
N LEU A 384 -43.52 14.43 -19.75
CA LEU A 384 -44.59 15.24 -20.36
C LEU A 384 -44.02 16.13 -21.47
N LEU A 385 -42.94 16.88 -21.19
CA LEU A 385 -42.26 17.74 -22.16
C LEU A 385 -41.75 16.93 -23.38
N ARG A 386 -41.20 15.74 -23.15
CA ARG A 386 -40.79 14.83 -24.24
C ARG A 386 -41.97 14.45 -25.12
N THR A 387 -43.09 14.11 -24.49
CA THR A 387 -44.30 13.61 -25.16
C THR A 387 -44.98 14.72 -25.97
N GLU A 388 -45.07 15.93 -25.42
CA GLU A 388 -45.60 17.11 -26.10
C GLU A 388 -44.77 17.53 -27.31
N LEU A 389 -43.44 17.40 -27.24
CA LEU A 389 -42.54 17.78 -28.32
C LEU A 389 -42.29 16.67 -29.35
N GLY A 390 -42.79 15.44 -29.12
CA GLY A 390 -42.63 14.31 -30.03
C GLY A 390 -41.17 13.89 -30.28
N ILE A 391 -40.27 14.16 -29.33
CA ILE A 391 -38.83 13.90 -29.49
C ILE A 391 -38.52 12.44 -29.16
N ASN A 392 -37.61 11.83 -29.93
CA ASN A 392 -37.11 10.48 -29.65
C ASN A 392 -36.54 10.39 -28.22
N GLN A 393 -36.99 9.41 -27.44
CA GLN A 393 -36.57 9.19 -26.05
C GLN A 393 -35.05 9.19 -25.87
N LYS A 394 -34.31 8.46 -26.72
CA LYS A 394 -32.83 8.42 -26.63
C LYS A 394 -32.17 9.78 -26.91
N LEU A 395 -32.80 10.62 -27.73
CA LEU A 395 -32.30 11.96 -28.04
C LEU A 395 -32.63 12.94 -26.91
N PHE A 396 -33.85 12.88 -26.37
CA PHE A 396 -34.30 13.69 -25.25
C PHE A 396 -33.52 13.36 -23.97
N ASP A 397 -33.34 12.07 -23.66
CA ASP A 397 -32.54 11.61 -22.52
C ASP A 397 -31.09 12.11 -22.61
N ARG A 398 -30.52 12.23 -23.82
CA ARG A 398 -29.19 12.83 -24.01
C ARG A 398 -29.17 14.33 -23.76
N ILE A 399 -30.23 15.05 -24.14
CA ILE A 399 -30.36 16.49 -23.87
C ILE A 399 -30.53 16.72 -22.37
N VAL A 400 -31.42 15.97 -21.71
CA VAL A 400 -31.63 16.01 -20.26
C VAL A 400 -30.35 15.62 -19.52
N ALA A 401 -29.67 14.54 -19.90
CA ALA A 401 -28.39 14.16 -19.30
C ALA A 401 -27.33 15.25 -19.47
N ARG A 402 -27.25 15.88 -20.65
CA ARG A 402 -26.33 16.99 -20.92
C ARG A 402 -26.64 18.25 -20.10
N GLU A 403 -27.91 18.59 -19.91
CA GLU A 403 -28.33 19.74 -19.09
C GLU A 403 -28.21 19.45 -17.58
N ARG A 404 -28.55 18.23 -17.12
CA ARG A 404 -28.26 17.77 -15.74
C ARG A 404 -26.77 17.88 -15.43
N VAL A 405 -25.92 17.46 -16.37
CA VAL A 405 -24.46 17.57 -16.24
C VAL A 405 -23.97 19.03 -16.12
N LYS A 406 -24.72 20.02 -16.63
CA LYS A 406 -24.38 21.44 -16.44
C LYS A 406 -24.81 21.99 -15.07
N LEU A 407 -25.80 21.39 -14.43
CA LEU A 407 -26.28 21.80 -13.09
C LEU A 407 -25.50 21.14 -11.94
N TYR A 408 -24.88 19.97 -12.13
CA TYR A 408 -24.23 19.20 -11.05
C TYR A 408 -22.72 19.20 -11.14
N GLU A 409 -22.13 20.37 -10.98
CA GLU A 409 -20.72 20.56 -11.18
C GLU A 409 -20.19 21.18 -9.85
N VAL A 410 -19.75 20.31 -8.91
CA VAL A 410 -19.32 20.61 -7.50
C VAL A 410 -20.48 21.11 -6.63
N LEU A 411 -20.98 20.25 -5.74
CA LEU A 411 -22.03 20.62 -4.77
C LEU A 411 -21.44 21.46 -3.62
N PRO A 412 -22.25 22.26 -2.90
CA PRO A 412 -21.80 22.95 -1.69
C PRO A 412 -21.21 21.99 -0.63
N GLU A 413 -21.74 20.77 -0.55
CA GLU A 413 -21.21 19.71 0.31
C GLU A 413 -19.80 19.28 -0.10
N ASP A 414 -19.53 19.21 -1.40
CA ASP A 414 -18.21 18.87 -1.94
C ASP A 414 -17.19 19.97 -1.65
N GLU A 415 -17.61 21.23 -1.71
CA GLU A 415 -16.78 22.38 -1.35
C GLU A 415 -16.47 22.39 0.15
N MET A 416 -17.47 22.15 1.00
CA MET A 416 -17.29 22.06 2.45
C MET A 416 -16.38 20.87 2.84
N ARG A 417 -16.53 19.73 2.15
CA ARG A 417 -15.65 18.57 2.30
C ARG A 417 -14.23 18.88 1.83
N LEU A 418 -14.06 19.52 0.67
CA LEU A 418 -12.75 19.95 0.16
C LEU A 418 -12.05 20.88 1.15
N LYS A 419 -12.78 21.86 1.69
CA LYS A 419 -12.27 22.78 2.72
C LYS A 419 -11.74 22.00 3.93
N SER A 420 -12.54 21.07 4.45
CA SER A 420 -12.15 20.20 5.58
C SER A 420 -10.90 19.38 5.26
N LEU A 421 -10.80 18.82 4.05
CA LEU A 421 -9.64 18.05 3.61
C LEU A 421 -8.37 18.91 3.48
N ILE A 422 -8.49 20.14 3.00
CA ILE A 422 -7.37 21.09 2.92
C ILE A 422 -6.94 21.51 4.33
N GLU A 423 -7.87 21.80 5.24
CA GLU A 423 -7.56 22.09 6.64
C GLU A 423 -6.81 20.91 7.28
N TRP A 424 -7.32 19.68 7.12
CA TRP A 424 -6.69 18.47 7.65
C TRP A 424 -5.31 18.19 7.09
N ARG A 425 -5.09 18.48 5.80
CA ARG A 425 -3.78 18.37 5.16
C ARG A 425 -2.75 19.29 5.81
N ASN A 426 -3.17 20.46 6.27
CA ASN A 426 -2.28 21.48 6.83
C ASN A 426 -2.21 21.43 8.36
N THR A 427 -2.93 20.52 9.01
CA THR A 427 -2.87 20.29 10.46
C THR A 427 -1.43 20.11 10.91
N LYS A 428 -1.03 20.91 11.90
CA LYS A 428 0.26 20.81 12.59
C LYS A 428 0.04 20.37 14.03
N ILE A 429 1.02 19.67 14.57
CA ILE A 429 1.05 19.29 15.98
C ILE A 429 1.70 20.43 16.77
N ASP A 430 1.00 20.94 17.78
CA ASP A 430 1.59 21.83 18.78
C ASP A 430 2.32 21.00 19.84
N TRP A 431 3.63 20.80 19.62
CA TRP A 431 4.47 19.99 20.51
C TRP A 431 4.60 20.57 21.91
N GLY A 432 4.55 21.90 22.07
CA GLY A 432 4.64 22.56 23.38
C GLY A 432 3.40 22.30 24.25
N ALA A 433 2.24 22.12 23.61
CA ALA A 433 0.99 21.78 24.30
C ALA A 433 0.82 20.28 24.58
N ILE A 434 1.62 19.41 23.95
CA ILE A 434 1.45 17.95 23.97
C ILE A 434 2.56 17.24 24.77
N LEU A 435 3.81 17.69 24.65
CA LEU A 435 4.95 17.03 25.27
C LEU A 435 5.45 17.82 26.49
N PRO A 436 6.12 17.15 27.45
CA PRO A 436 6.87 17.84 28.49
C PRO A 436 7.83 18.86 27.89
N ALA A 437 7.92 20.05 28.50
CA ALA A 437 8.66 21.17 27.95
C ALA A 437 10.12 20.86 27.52
N PRO A 438 10.91 20.06 28.29
CA PRO A 438 12.25 19.67 27.84
C PRO A 438 12.23 18.86 26.54
N LEU A 439 11.37 17.83 26.48
CA LEU A 439 11.26 16.97 25.29
C LEU A 439 10.73 17.76 24.07
N ALA A 440 9.75 18.63 24.27
CA ALA A 440 9.21 19.47 23.20
C ALA A 440 10.30 20.36 22.59
N ARG A 441 11.11 21.01 23.43
CA ARG A 441 12.22 21.87 22.98
C ARG A 441 13.27 21.07 22.20
N ASP A 442 13.72 19.95 22.75
CA ASP A 442 14.76 19.12 22.12
C ASP A 442 14.26 18.52 20.79
N LEU A 443 13.00 18.08 20.74
CA LEU A 443 12.38 17.56 19.52
C LEU A 443 12.31 18.63 18.41
N ILE A 444 11.88 19.86 18.74
CA ILE A 444 11.79 20.96 17.77
C ILE A 444 13.19 21.36 17.30
N HIS A 445 14.14 21.53 18.23
CA HIS A 445 15.53 21.88 17.92
C HIS A 445 16.17 20.84 16.98
N ASP A 446 16.07 19.55 17.31
CA ASP A 446 16.65 18.48 16.50
C ASP A 446 15.98 18.37 15.13
N ALA A 447 14.67 18.62 15.05
CA ALA A 447 13.95 18.67 13.78
C ALA A 447 14.43 19.83 12.88
N ASP A 448 14.79 20.97 13.47
CA ASP A 448 15.37 22.09 12.75
C ASP A 448 16.80 21.80 12.28
N VAL A 449 17.64 21.19 13.13
CA VAL A 449 19.00 20.74 12.77
C VAL A 449 18.97 19.70 11.64
N LEU A 450 18.08 18.71 11.74
CA LEU A 450 17.91 17.69 10.69
C LEU A 450 17.17 18.23 9.45
N ASN A 451 16.60 19.42 9.53
CA ASN A 451 15.75 20.04 8.51
C ASN A 451 14.57 19.13 8.09
N VAL A 452 13.88 18.57 9.09
CA VAL A 452 12.69 17.71 8.95
C VAL A 452 11.53 18.27 9.78
N ASP A 453 10.30 17.85 9.50
CA ASP A 453 9.17 18.13 10.38
C ASP A 453 9.33 17.33 11.69
N PRO A 454 9.09 17.91 12.88
CA PRO A 454 9.29 17.20 14.15
C PRO A 454 8.48 15.90 14.27
N VAL A 455 7.36 15.76 13.53
CA VAL A 455 6.59 14.51 13.52
C VAL A 455 7.42 13.32 12.99
N VAL A 456 8.43 13.58 12.15
CA VAL A 456 9.32 12.54 11.59
C VAL A 456 10.22 11.94 12.67
N ILE A 457 10.60 12.71 13.70
CA ILE A 457 11.35 12.20 14.86
C ILE A 457 10.38 11.56 15.87
N TRP A 458 9.19 12.15 16.04
CA TRP A 458 8.17 11.63 16.95
C TRP A 458 7.69 10.21 16.59
N GLN A 459 7.52 9.91 15.29
CA GLN A 459 7.04 8.61 14.81
C GLN A 459 7.87 7.42 15.33
N PRO A 460 9.19 7.34 15.10
CA PRO A 460 10.01 6.28 15.67
C PRO A 460 10.12 6.38 17.19
N LEU A 461 10.09 7.59 17.78
CA LEU A 461 10.23 7.76 19.23
C LEU A 461 9.04 7.15 19.99
N LEU A 462 7.83 7.42 19.52
CA LEU A 462 6.59 6.90 20.09
C LEU A 462 6.61 5.36 20.14
N SER A 463 7.00 4.72 19.03
CA SER A 463 7.08 3.25 18.96
C SER A 463 8.27 2.67 19.70
N ALA A 464 9.40 3.39 19.79
CA ALA A 464 10.55 2.98 20.59
C ALA A 464 10.22 2.94 22.09
N VAL A 465 9.59 3.99 22.62
CA VAL A 465 9.18 4.02 24.03
C VAL A 465 8.09 2.97 24.31
N ALA A 466 7.13 2.80 23.40
CA ALA A 466 6.16 1.72 23.48
C ALA A 466 6.84 0.34 23.51
N SER A 467 7.86 0.09 22.68
CA SER A 467 8.57 -1.19 22.67
C SER A 467 9.29 -1.51 23.97
N LEU A 468 9.82 -0.50 24.67
CA LEU A 468 10.48 -0.68 25.96
C LEU A 468 9.47 -0.92 27.08
N ALA A 469 8.33 -0.23 27.06
CA ALA A 469 7.20 -0.50 27.95
C ALA A 469 6.58 -1.89 27.73
N GLY A 470 6.49 -2.33 26.47
CA GLY A 470 6.11 -3.67 26.05
C GLY A 470 4.87 -4.23 26.77
N THR A 471 5.04 -5.41 27.37
CA THR A 471 4.03 -6.06 28.22
C THR A 471 4.27 -5.87 29.71
N THR A 472 5.39 -5.26 30.12
CA THR A 472 5.71 -4.98 31.53
C THR A 472 4.90 -3.81 32.05
N ILE A 473 4.55 -2.85 31.19
CA ILE A 473 3.75 -1.69 31.57
C ILE A 473 2.45 -1.68 30.78
N ASN A 474 1.32 -1.78 31.48
CA ASN A 474 -0.02 -1.80 30.89
C ASN A 474 -0.92 -0.76 31.57
N LEU A 475 -1.91 -0.26 30.82
CA LEU A 475 -2.98 0.57 31.39
C LEU A 475 -4.18 -0.32 31.77
N ASP A 476 -4.55 -0.29 33.04
CA ASP A 476 -5.69 -1.03 33.58
C ASP A 476 -6.99 -0.22 33.44
N MET A 477 -7.89 -0.70 32.58
CA MET A 477 -9.23 -0.12 32.38
C MET A 477 -10.30 -0.74 33.30
N GLN A 478 -9.90 -1.60 34.23
CA GLN A 478 -10.71 -2.49 35.08
C GLN A 478 -11.42 -3.62 34.33
N SER A 479 -11.90 -3.37 33.11
CA SER A 479 -12.51 -4.40 32.26
C SER A 479 -11.47 -5.25 31.52
N HIS A 480 -10.34 -4.65 31.17
CA HIS A 480 -9.22 -5.27 30.45
C HIS A 480 -7.96 -4.42 30.61
N LYS A 481 -6.82 -4.98 30.22
CA LYS A 481 -5.54 -4.28 30.17
C LYS A 481 -5.25 -3.81 28.75
N ILE A 482 -4.72 -2.61 28.61
CA ILE A 482 -4.23 -2.06 27.35
C ILE A 482 -2.70 -2.21 27.30
N PRO A 483 -2.16 -2.95 26.33
CA PRO A 483 -0.72 -3.15 26.18
C PRO A 483 -0.04 -1.96 25.50
N SER A 484 1.26 -1.81 25.74
CA SER A 484 2.09 -0.74 25.14
C SER A 484 2.62 -1.13 23.75
N VAL A 485 1.72 -1.30 22.77
CA VAL A 485 2.10 -1.65 21.39
C VAL A 485 1.62 -0.59 20.41
N LEU A 486 2.55 0.06 19.70
CA LEU A 486 2.23 1.10 18.71
C LEU A 486 2.90 0.83 17.38
N TRP A 487 2.14 1.04 16.30
CA TRP A 487 2.59 0.87 14.93
C TRP A 487 2.52 2.22 14.22
N THR A 488 3.66 2.77 13.88
CA THR A 488 3.83 4.12 13.33
C THR A 488 4.32 4.05 11.88
N VAL A 489 3.72 4.85 11.00
CA VAL A 489 4.11 4.89 9.59
C VAL A 489 4.25 6.33 9.12
N THR A 490 5.45 6.70 8.69
CA THR A 490 5.73 8.03 8.14
C THR A 490 5.59 8.02 6.62
N VAL A 491 4.57 8.71 6.09
CA VAL A 491 4.33 8.83 4.65
C VAL A 491 5.06 10.06 4.11
N LEU A 492 6.25 9.85 3.54
CA LEU A 492 7.13 10.92 3.05
C LEU A 492 7.92 10.46 1.83
N GLU A 493 8.20 11.39 0.90
CA GLU A 493 9.03 11.12 -0.28
C GLU A 493 10.48 10.73 0.08
N SER A 494 11.18 10.17 -0.90
CA SER A 494 12.64 10.02 -0.82
C SER A 494 13.33 11.37 -0.58
N GLY A 495 14.42 11.36 0.18
CA GLY A 495 15.15 12.58 0.56
C GLY A 495 14.50 13.42 1.66
N GLY A 496 13.34 13.01 2.20
CA GLY A 496 12.64 13.73 3.27
C GLY A 496 13.28 13.66 4.67
N GLY A 497 14.47 13.06 4.80
CA GLY A 497 15.20 12.98 6.07
C GLY A 497 14.74 11.88 7.04
N LYS A 498 13.89 10.94 6.60
CA LYS A 498 13.40 9.78 7.38
C LYS A 498 14.54 9.00 8.06
N THR A 499 15.48 8.51 7.27
CA THR A 499 16.62 7.72 7.75
C THR A 499 17.47 8.44 8.81
N ARG A 500 17.58 9.77 8.74
CA ARG A 500 18.33 10.58 9.73
C ARG A 500 17.58 10.65 11.07
N ALA A 501 16.27 10.91 11.02
CA ALA A 501 15.42 10.92 12.21
C ALA A 501 15.32 9.52 12.85
N ASP A 502 15.13 8.47 12.06
CA ASP A 502 15.12 7.08 12.53
C ASP A 502 16.45 6.72 13.18
N SER A 503 17.58 7.11 12.56
CA SER A 503 18.90 6.85 13.12
C SER A 503 19.13 7.54 14.47
N LEU A 504 18.67 8.78 14.63
CA LEU A 504 18.75 9.50 15.91
C LEU A 504 18.03 8.74 17.04
N VAL A 505 16.82 8.25 16.77
CA VAL A 505 15.96 7.63 17.77
C VAL A 505 16.31 6.16 18.03
N VAL A 506 16.71 5.42 17.00
CA VAL A 506 16.98 3.98 17.05
C VAL A 506 18.43 3.67 17.44
N ALA A 507 19.38 4.61 17.28
CA ALA A 507 20.78 4.40 17.65
C ALA A 507 20.98 3.94 19.11
N PRO A 508 20.32 4.52 20.13
CA PRO A 508 20.43 4.01 21.50
C PRO A 508 19.91 2.57 21.65
N LEU A 509 18.82 2.20 20.97
CA LEU A 509 18.32 0.82 20.96
C LEU A 509 19.29 -0.15 20.29
N ARG A 510 19.98 0.26 19.21
CA ARG A 510 21.04 -0.54 18.58
C ARG A 510 22.18 -0.80 19.56
N LYS A 511 22.57 0.21 20.34
CA LYS A 511 23.59 0.06 21.38
C LYS A 511 23.16 -0.93 22.46
N MET A 512 21.95 -0.79 22.99
CA MET A 512 21.37 -1.75 23.95
C MET A 512 21.29 -3.17 23.37
N GLN A 513 20.95 -3.30 22.08
CA GLN A 513 20.94 -4.59 21.39
C GLN A 513 22.33 -5.21 21.27
N ALA A 514 23.36 -4.41 20.95
CA ALA A 514 24.74 -4.89 20.89
C ALA A 514 25.23 -5.35 22.27
N GLU A 515 24.93 -4.59 23.33
CA GLU A 515 25.24 -4.95 24.71
C GLU A 515 24.52 -6.23 25.16
N ALA A 516 23.24 -6.40 24.81
CA ALA A 516 22.50 -7.63 25.08
C ALA A 516 23.07 -8.86 24.34
N VAL A 517 23.54 -8.68 23.10
CA VAL A 517 24.20 -9.75 22.35
C VAL A 517 25.51 -10.15 23.03
N GLN A 518 26.31 -9.19 23.51
CA GLN A 518 27.53 -9.52 24.25
C GLN A 518 27.23 -10.27 25.56
N ARG A 519 26.27 -9.78 26.35
CA ARG A 519 25.81 -10.48 27.56
C ARG A 519 25.36 -11.91 27.29
N TYR A 520 24.60 -12.12 26.21
CA TYR A 520 24.18 -13.45 25.78
C TYR A 520 25.37 -14.34 25.39
N LEU A 521 26.33 -13.83 24.62
CA LEU A 521 27.49 -14.60 24.19
C LEU A 521 28.35 -15.03 25.39
N ASP A 522 28.47 -14.19 26.40
CA ASP A 522 29.21 -14.54 27.62
C ASP A 522 28.46 -15.57 28.47
N ALA A 523 27.15 -15.38 28.65
CA ALA A 523 26.29 -16.34 29.32
C ALA A 523 26.24 -17.70 28.59
N ASP A 524 26.24 -17.72 27.25
CA ASP A 524 26.27 -18.94 26.43
C ASP A 524 27.60 -19.70 26.59
N LYS A 525 28.74 -19.00 26.76
CA LYS A 525 30.03 -19.63 27.07
C LYS A 525 30.02 -20.27 28.47
N GLU A 526 29.37 -19.65 29.44
CA GLU A 526 29.24 -20.17 30.80
C GLU A 526 28.28 -21.36 30.85
N TYR A 527 27.13 -21.24 30.19
CA TYR A 527 26.16 -22.32 30.00
C TYR A 527 26.81 -23.55 29.36
N LYS A 528 27.55 -23.39 28.25
CA LYS A 528 28.27 -24.51 27.61
C LYS A 528 29.36 -25.12 28.47
N ARG A 529 29.94 -24.37 29.41
CA ARG A 529 30.91 -24.91 30.39
C ARG A 529 30.19 -25.72 31.45
N ALA A 530 29.14 -25.16 32.05
CA ALA A 530 28.31 -25.83 33.04
C ALA A 530 27.67 -27.11 32.47
N LEU A 531 27.16 -27.08 31.23
CA LEU A 531 26.55 -28.24 30.58
C LEU A 531 27.55 -29.40 30.43
N LYS A 532 28.78 -29.11 30.00
CA LYS A 532 29.85 -30.11 29.90
C LYS A 532 30.33 -30.64 31.25
N GLU A 533 30.19 -29.86 32.32
CA GLU A 533 30.50 -30.30 33.68
C GLU A 533 29.40 -31.20 34.22
N TRP A 534 28.13 -30.86 33.98
CA TRP A 534 26.97 -31.67 34.31
C TRP A 534 26.92 -32.99 33.53
N GLU A 535 27.25 -32.98 32.24
CA GLU A 535 27.40 -34.22 31.44
C GLU A 535 28.54 -35.09 32.00
N ARG A 536 29.62 -34.49 32.51
CA ARG A 536 30.76 -35.21 33.10
C ARG A 536 30.49 -35.72 34.51
N SER A 537 29.60 -35.09 35.27
CA SER A 537 29.14 -35.61 36.57
C SER A 537 28.12 -36.74 36.43
N GLY A 538 27.81 -37.19 35.22
CA GLY A 538 26.82 -38.23 34.99
C GLY A 538 25.39 -37.73 35.11
N CYS A 539 25.15 -36.45 34.77
CA CYS A 539 23.87 -35.78 34.90
C CYS A 539 23.37 -35.67 36.35
N GLU A 540 24.31 -35.67 37.31
CA GLU A 540 24.01 -35.39 38.71
C GLU A 540 23.85 -33.88 38.93
N GLY A 541 22.70 -33.48 39.49
CA GLY A 541 22.36 -32.09 39.78
C GLY A 541 21.36 -31.48 38.78
N LEU A 542 21.06 -30.19 38.96
CA LEU A 542 20.19 -29.43 38.06
C LEU A 542 20.88 -29.24 36.71
N GLU A 543 20.18 -29.62 35.63
CA GLU A 543 20.62 -29.33 34.27
C GLU A 543 20.74 -27.81 34.10
N PRO A 544 21.88 -27.30 33.58
CA PRO A 544 22.02 -25.88 33.29
C PRO A 544 20.93 -25.42 32.33
N GLU A 545 20.37 -24.23 32.56
CA GLU A 545 19.35 -23.65 31.67
C GLU A 545 20.01 -22.82 30.56
N PRO A 546 19.51 -22.92 29.30
CA PRO A 546 20.05 -22.11 28.20
C PRO A 546 19.74 -20.62 28.42
N PRO A 547 20.71 -19.72 28.14
CA PRO A 547 20.48 -18.29 28.30
C PRO A 547 19.49 -17.75 27.26
N ALA A 548 18.68 -16.78 27.64
CA ALA A 548 17.79 -16.06 26.73
C ALA A 548 18.42 -14.75 26.24
N LEU A 549 18.23 -14.42 24.96
CA LEU A 549 18.68 -13.14 24.40
C LEU A 549 17.60 -12.08 24.55
N ARG A 550 17.87 -11.04 25.35
CA ARG A 550 17.06 -9.81 25.37
C ARG A 550 17.08 -9.16 23.98
N LYS A 551 15.90 -9.07 23.35
CA LYS A 551 15.73 -8.53 22.00
C LYS A 551 15.05 -7.16 22.06
N TYR A 552 15.79 -6.12 21.66
CA TYR A 552 15.28 -4.75 21.61
C TYR A 552 14.81 -4.36 20.21
N LEU A 553 15.55 -4.77 19.18
CA LEU A 553 15.39 -4.24 17.82
C LEU A 553 15.43 -5.33 16.75
N PHE A 554 14.45 -5.30 15.85
CA PHE A 554 14.44 -6.01 14.58
C PHE A 554 14.56 -5.00 13.44
N GLU A 555 15.55 -5.18 12.57
CA GLU A 555 15.69 -4.37 11.35
C GLU A 555 15.44 -5.22 10.11
N VAL A 556 16.10 -6.38 10.00
CA VAL A 556 15.85 -7.36 8.94
C VAL A 556 15.56 -8.70 9.60
N ALA A 557 14.31 -9.13 9.55
CA ALA A 557 13.86 -10.39 10.14
C ALA A 557 12.71 -10.99 9.32
N THR A 558 12.62 -12.31 9.30
CA THR A 558 11.41 -13.02 8.87
C THR A 558 10.40 -13.01 10.00
N ILE A 559 9.10 -13.13 9.69
CA ILE A 559 8.06 -13.18 10.74
C ILE A 559 8.34 -14.31 11.73
N GLN A 560 8.75 -15.49 11.26
CA GLN A 560 9.10 -16.63 12.11
C GLN A 560 10.26 -16.34 13.07
N ALA A 561 11.26 -15.56 12.62
CA ALA A 561 12.34 -15.12 13.51
C ALA A 561 11.83 -14.11 14.55
N VAL A 562 10.95 -13.19 14.17
CA VAL A 562 10.32 -12.25 15.12
C VAL A 562 9.51 -12.99 16.17
N LEU A 563 8.69 -13.96 15.75
CA LEU A 563 7.90 -14.80 16.64
C LEU A 563 8.75 -15.58 17.64
N LYS A 564 9.75 -16.33 17.15
CA LYS A 564 10.67 -17.09 18.01
C LYS A 564 11.38 -16.19 19.01
N ARG A 565 11.98 -15.09 18.55
CA ARG A 565 12.71 -14.17 19.44
C ARG A 565 11.80 -13.40 20.40
N SER A 566 10.55 -13.13 20.02
CA SER A 566 9.57 -12.53 20.92
C SER A 566 9.15 -13.51 22.02
N ALA A 567 9.07 -14.81 21.72
CA ALA A 567 8.82 -15.85 22.72
C ALA A 567 9.99 -16.02 23.70
N GLU A 568 11.23 -16.02 23.20
CA GLU A 568 12.44 -16.01 24.04
C GLU A 568 12.56 -14.73 24.90
N ASN A 569 11.97 -13.62 24.43
CA ASN A 569 11.96 -12.32 25.08
C ASN A 569 10.68 -12.09 25.92
N ALA A 570 10.07 -13.18 26.40
CA ALA A 570 8.79 -13.16 27.13
C ALA A 570 8.80 -12.12 28.27
N GLY A 571 7.69 -11.39 28.40
CA GLY A 571 7.53 -10.32 29.37
C GLY A 571 7.99 -8.95 28.89
N TYR A 572 8.83 -8.86 27.85
CA TYR A 572 9.32 -7.60 27.32
C TYR A 572 8.90 -7.36 25.86
N GLY A 573 8.86 -6.08 25.47
CA GLY A 573 8.62 -5.69 24.09
C GLY A 573 9.89 -5.59 23.24
N SER A 574 9.68 -5.49 21.94
CA SER A 574 10.71 -5.22 20.92
C SER A 574 10.18 -4.25 19.85
N LEU A 575 11.07 -3.47 19.26
CA LEU A 575 10.77 -2.61 18.12
C LEU A 575 11.12 -3.31 16.81
N TRP A 576 10.19 -3.34 15.87
CA TRP A 576 10.48 -3.67 14.48
C TRP A 576 10.60 -2.38 13.65
N ALA A 577 11.83 -1.93 13.42
CA ALA A 577 12.12 -0.71 12.68
C ALA A 577 12.49 -1.03 11.24
N ARG A 578 11.80 -0.41 10.28
CA ARG A 578 12.02 -0.61 8.84
C ARG A 578 12.01 0.73 8.13
N ASP A 579 13.15 1.14 7.55
CA ASP A 579 13.24 2.42 6.82
C ASP A 579 12.19 2.49 5.68
N GLU A 580 11.99 1.37 4.97
CA GLU A 580 10.89 1.19 4.02
C GLU A 580 9.99 0.03 4.44
N ILE A 581 8.85 0.36 5.07
CA ILE A 581 7.88 -0.60 5.60
C ILE A 581 7.19 -1.41 4.49
N ALA A 582 7.15 -0.91 3.26
CA ALA A 582 6.62 -1.67 2.13
C ALA A 582 7.39 -2.98 1.91
N GLY A 583 8.71 -2.97 2.14
CA GLY A 583 9.54 -4.18 2.08
C GLY A 583 9.16 -5.22 3.14
N LEU A 584 8.70 -4.77 4.32
CA LEU A 584 8.17 -5.66 5.35
C LEU A 584 6.90 -6.38 4.86
N PHE A 585 5.89 -5.64 4.38
CA PHE A 585 4.64 -6.25 3.92
C PHE A 585 4.85 -7.15 2.70
N ASN A 586 5.70 -6.75 1.76
CA ASN A 586 6.07 -7.58 0.62
C ASN A 586 6.75 -8.88 1.08
N SER A 587 7.63 -8.82 2.08
CA SER A 587 8.28 -10.02 2.63
C SER A 587 7.29 -10.95 3.32
N LEU A 588 6.26 -10.42 3.99
CA LEU A 588 5.22 -11.23 4.62
C LEU A 588 4.38 -12.01 3.59
N GLY A 589 4.09 -11.40 2.43
CA GLY A 589 3.40 -12.05 1.31
C GLY A 589 4.22 -13.11 0.57
N GLN A 590 5.55 -13.02 0.60
CA GLN A 590 6.44 -14.01 -0.05
C GLN A 590 6.48 -15.36 0.69
N PHE A 591 6.13 -15.39 1.98
CA PHE A 591 6.12 -16.61 2.80
C PHE A 591 4.75 -17.34 2.79
N SER A 592 3.78 -16.83 2.02
CA SER A 592 2.41 -17.33 2.01
C SER A 592 2.10 -17.99 0.67
N ARG A 593 2.04 -19.33 0.64
CA ARG A 593 1.32 -20.08 -0.44
C ARG A 593 -0.22 -20.00 -0.27
N GLY A 594 -0.69 -19.04 0.51
CA GLY A 594 -2.09 -18.67 0.76
C GLY A 594 -2.06 -17.34 1.51
N GLU A 595 -2.71 -16.31 0.98
CA GLU A 595 -2.44 -14.88 1.24
C GLU A 595 -2.65 -14.38 2.70
N ASP A 596 -3.01 -15.23 3.66
CA ASP A 596 -3.57 -14.76 4.95
C ASP A 596 -2.76 -15.08 6.22
N GLU A 597 -1.99 -16.18 6.29
CA GLU A 597 -1.48 -16.66 7.60
C GLU A 597 -0.46 -15.70 8.24
N SER A 598 0.53 -15.23 7.47
CA SER A 598 1.58 -14.34 8.00
C SER A 598 1.02 -12.96 8.38
N LEU A 599 0.01 -12.49 7.65
CA LEU A 599 -0.67 -11.23 7.96
C LEU A 599 -1.52 -11.36 9.22
N GLN A 600 -2.29 -12.44 9.37
CA GLN A 600 -3.06 -12.73 10.59
C GLN A 600 -2.15 -12.83 11.82
N ILE A 601 -0.99 -13.47 11.69
CA ILE A 601 0.03 -13.51 12.74
C ILE A 601 0.48 -12.09 13.11
N LEU A 602 0.81 -11.25 12.12
CA LEU A 602 1.21 -9.87 12.38
C LEU A 602 0.10 -9.12 13.14
N LEU A 603 -1.15 -9.25 12.73
CA LEU A 603 -2.29 -8.60 13.39
C LEU A 603 -2.45 -9.02 14.85
N LYS A 604 -2.18 -10.29 15.20
CA LYS A 604 -2.18 -10.78 16.60
C LYS A 604 -1.11 -10.08 17.45
N LEU A 605 0.05 -9.75 16.88
CA LEU A 605 1.11 -9.03 17.61
C LEU A 605 0.69 -7.62 18.01
N TRP A 606 -0.21 -6.98 17.26
CA TRP A 606 -0.76 -5.66 17.63
C TRP A 606 -1.65 -5.73 18.88
N ASP A 607 -2.38 -6.83 19.05
CA ASP A 607 -3.26 -7.06 20.21
C ASP A 607 -2.47 -7.52 21.46
N ALA A 608 -1.15 -7.68 21.32
CA ALA A 608 -0.25 -8.26 22.32
C ALA A 608 -0.68 -9.65 22.82
N ALA A 609 -1.37 -10.39 21.96
CA ALA A 609 -1.97 -11.68 22.30
C ALA A 609 -0.92 -12.77 22.55
N ALA A 610 -1.37 -13.85 23.20
CA ALA A 610 -0.59 -15.07 23.31
C ALA A 610 -0.24 -15.61 21.92
N LEU A 611 1.00 -16.06 21.81
CA LEU A 611 1.55 -16.65 20.61
C LEU A 611 1.82 -18.13 20.87
N CYS A 612 1.16 -19.00 20.11
CA CYS A 612 1.44 -20.43 20.09
C CYS A 612 1.86 -20.80 18.67
N VAL A 613 3.09 -21.31 18.51
CA VAL A 613 3.58 -21.83 17.24
C VAL A 613 3.92 -23.29 17.46
N ASP A 614 3.07 -24.17 16.94
CA ASP A 614 3.26 -25.61 17.00
C ASP A 614 4.03 -26.10 15.76
N ARG A 615 5.05 -26.90 16.00
CA ARG A 615 5.87 -27.58 15.00
C ARG A 615 5.84 -29.09 15.23
N THR A 616 6.20 -29.84 14.20
CA THR A 616 6.23 -31.31 14.27
C THR A 616 7.15 -31.83 15.37
N SER A 617 8.26 -31.12 15.63
CA SER A 617 9.06 -31.34 16.83
C SER A 617 8.60 -30.40 17.93
N ILE A 618 8.31 -30.95 19.11
CA ILE A 618 7.96 -30.17 20.30
C ILE A 618 9.09 -29.21 20.71
N THR A 619 10.34 -29.56 20.41
CA THR A 619 11.52 -28.72 20.69
C THR A 619 11.61 -27.49 19.78
N ASP A 620 10.92 -27.52 18.64
CA ASP A 620 10.86 -26.41 17.67
C ASP A 620 9.56 -25.60 17.83
N SER A 621 8.62 -26.08 18.64
CA SER A 621 7.44 -25.34 19.06
C SER A 621 7.83 -24.30 20.10
N TYR A 622 7.13 -23.17 20.12
CA TYR A 622 7.33 -22.15 21.14
C TYR A 622 6.02 -21.46 21.50
N PHE A 623 5.92 -21.09 22.77
CA PHE A 623 4.79 -20.42 23.36
C PHE A 623 5.25 -19.14 24.05
N ALA A 624 4.52 -18.07 23.82
CA ALA A 624 4.67 -16.82 24.55
C ALA A 624 3.29 -16.43 25.08
N GLU A 625 3.15 -16.32 26.40
CA GLU A 625 1.89 -15.93 27.03
C GLU A 625 1.43 -14.54 26.55
N ARG A 626 2.39 -13.64 26.32
CA ARG A 626 2.16 -12.29 25.82
C ARG A 626 3.33 -11.90 24.92
N THR A 627 3.04 -11.15 23.86
CA THR A 627 4.06 -10.61 22.94
C THR A 627 3.83 -9.12 22.76
N ALA A 628 4.87 -8.30 22.71
CA ALA A 628 4.73 -6.88 22.36
C ALA A 628 5.72 -6.52 21.26
N VAL A 629 5.21 -6.35 20.05
CA VAL A 629 6.01 -5.93 18.90
C VAL A 629 5.46 -4.61 18.39
N SER A 630 6.11 -3.52 18.79
CA SER A 630 5.86 -2.20 18.21
C SER A 630 6.56 -2.12 16.86
N LEU A 631 6.04 -1.28 15.97
CA LEU A 631 6.52 -1.17 14.60
C LEU A 631 6.72 0.30 14.26
N THR A 632 7.80 0.61 13.54
CA THR A 632 7.98 1.93 12.94
C THR A 632 8.59 1.80 11.56
N GLY A 633 8.17 2.67 10.65
CA GLY A 633 8.82 2.76 9.35
C GLY A 633 8.34 3.87 8.44
N GLY A 634 9.10 4.10 7.38
CA GLY A 634 8.75 5.02 6.32
C GLY A 634 8.02 4.31 5.17
N ILE A 635 7.19 5.07 4.46
CA ILE A 635 6.67 4.66 3.16
C ILE A 635 6.58 5.86 2.23
N GLN A 636 6.85 5.66 0.95
CA GLN A 636 6.66 6.72 -0.04
C GLN A 636 5.18 6.82 -0.44
N PRO A 637 4.62 8.02 -0.70
CA PRO A 637 3.22 8.16 -1.11
C PRO A 637 2.84 7.30 -2.33
N ALA A 638 3.73 7.19 -3.32
CA ALA A 638 3.50 6.36 -4.51
C ALA A 638 3.53 4.85 -4.21
N VAL A 639 4.34 4.42 -3.24
CA VAL A 639 4.47 3.02 -2.81
C VAL A 639 3.30 2.65 -1.89
N PHE A 640 2.84 3.57 -1.05
CA PHE A 640 1.67 3.41 -0.19
C PHE A 640 0.48 2.82 -0.94
N ARG A 641 0.13 3.39 -2.11
CA ARG A 641 -0.97 2.93 -2.96
C ARG A 641 -0.80 1.49 -3.44
N LYS A 642 0.44 1.05 -3.66
CA LYS A 642 0.76 -0.30 -4.13
C LYS A 642 0.81 -1.31 -2.99
N THR A 643 1.16 -0.87 -1.79
CA THR A 643 1.24 -1.71 -0.59
C THR A 643 -0.15 -1.92 0.02
N PHE A 644 -0.95 -0.85 0.10
CA PHE A 644 -2.31 -0.85 0.65
C PHE A 644 -3.34 -0.73 -0.49
N LYS A 645 -3.39 -1.76 -1.35
CA LYS A 645 -4.29 -1.77 -2.54
C LYS A 645 -5.76 -1.92 -2.18
N ASP A 646 -6.04 -2.54 -1.04
CA ASP A 646 -7.40 -2.72 -0.55
C ASP A 646 -7.90 -1.40 0.02
N ALA A 647 -8.76 -0.73 -0.75
CA ALA A 647 -9.36 0.55 -0.38
C ALA A 647 -10.34 0.42 0.79
N ASP A 648 -10.86 -0.78 1.07
CA ASP A 648 -11.82 -1.01 2.16
C ASP A 648 -11.13 -1.49 3.45
N ASP A 649 -9.83 -1.81 3.38
CA ASP A 649 -9.06 -2.39 4.48
C ASP A 649 -9.76 -3.61 5.10
N SER A 650 -10.20 -4.55 4.26
CA SER A 650 -10.97 -5.74 4.65
C SER A 650 -10.23 -6.63 5.66
N ASN A 651 -8.89 -6.64 5.62
CA ASN A 651 -8.04 -7.37 6.57
C ASN A 651 -7.72 -6.58 7.86
N GLY A 652 -8.06 -5.29 7.93
CA GLY A 652 -7.86 -4.44 9.10
C GLY A 652 -6.40 -4.11 9.43
N LEU A 653 -5.49 -4.20 8.46
CA LEU A 653 -4.07 -3.87 8.64
C LEU A 653 -3.86 -2.36 8.79
N GLN A 654 -4.46 -1.55 7.91
CA GLN A 654 -4.30 -0.10 7.95
C GLN A 654 -4.93 0.48 9.21
N ALA A 655 -6.06 -0.07 9.66
CA ALA A 655 -6.77 0.32 10.87
C ALA A 655 -5.90 0.31 12.15
N ARG A 656 -4.79 -0.45 12.16
CA ARG A 656 -3.88 -0.57 13.31
C ARG A 656 -2.67 0.37 13.27
N MET A 657 -2.50 1.14 12.20
CA MET A 657 -1.35 2.02 11.99
C MET A 657 -1.68 3.49 12.27
N LEU A 658 -0.71 4.18 12.86
CA LEU A 658 -0.71 5.63 13.06
C LEU A 658 0.10 6.30 11.94
N PHE A 659 -0.60 6.79 10.93
CA PHE A 659 0.03 7.43 9.78
C PHE A 659 0.31 8.90 10.03
N ALA A 660 1.56 9.32 9.84
CA ALA A 660 1.91 10.74 9.75
C ALA A 660 2.15 11.15 8.29
N VAL A 661 1.66 12.33 7.93
CA VAL A 661 1.97 13.00 6.66
C VAL A 661 2.74 14.28 7.01
N PRO A 662 4.08 14.24 7.05
CA PRO A 662 4.89 15.39 7.44
C PRO A 662 4.86 16.50 6.39
N GLN A 663 5.01 17.76 6.82
CA GLN A 663 5.13 18.86 5.88
C GLN A 663 6.51 18.87 5.22
N ARG A 664 6.55 19.07 3.90
CA ARG A 664 7.81 19.16 3.17
C ARG A 664 8.54 20.44 3.56
N ARG A 665 9.77 20.30 4.04
CA ARG A 665 10.70 21.42 4.24
C ARG A 665 11.61 21.56 3.02
N LYS A 666 11.91 22.80 2.62
CA LYS A 666 12.92 23.06 1.59
C LYS A 666 14.26 22.54 2.10
N GLN A 667 14.99 21.79 1.26
CA GLN A 667 16.28 21.23 1.66
C GLN A 667 17.27 22.37 1.95
N ARG A 668 17.79 22.40 3.18
CA ARG A 668 18.85 23.28 3.64
C ARG A 668 19.75 22.49 4.59
N TYR A 669 21.03 22.84 4.59
CA TYR A 669 21.96 22.41 5.62
C TYR A 669 21.79 23.34 6.83
N VAL A 670 21.69 22.76 8.02
CA VAL A 670 21.64 23.48 9.29
C VAL A 670 22.73 22.89 10.17
N GLU A 671 23.65 23.73 10.62
CA GLU A 671 24.69 23.34 11.56
C GLU A 671 24.09 23.20 12.95
N GLY A 672 24.41 22.13 13.66
CA GLY A 672 23.94 21.92 15.02
C GLY A 672 24.11 20.50 15.51
N PHE A 673 24.07 20.35 16.83
CA PHE A 673 24.08 19.06 17.51
C PHE A 673 22.65 18.68 17.92
N CYS A 674 22.31 17.40 17.74
CA CYS A 674 21.02 16.85 18.12
C CYS A 674 21.00 16.49 19.62
N GLN A 675 20.22 17.22 20.41
CA GLN A 675 20.12 17.09 21.87
C GLN A 675 19.52 15.73 22.29
N LEU A 676 18.61 15.17 21.49
CA LEU A 676 18.00 13.88 21.78
C LEU A 676 19.02 12.73 21.75
N SER A 677 20.15 12.89 21.06
CA SER A 677 21.20 11.86 21.03
C SER A 677 21.80 11.58 22.41
N GLU A 678 21.77 12.56 23.32
CA GLU A 678 22.21 12.42 24.71
C GLU A 678 21.07 12.08 25.66
N ARG A 679 19.85 12.58 25.39
CA ARG A 679 18.68 12.39 26.26
C ARG A 679 18.02 11.02 26.13
N LEU A 680 17.90 10.50 24.91
CA LEU A 680 17.21 9.22 24.65
C LEU A 680 17.89 8.01 25.33
N PRO A 681 19.24 7.90 25.37
CA PRO A 681 19.88 6.84 26.15
C PRO A 681 19.47 6.80 27.63
N LEU A 682 19.31 7.97 28.26
CA LEU A 682 18.89 8.08 29.67
C LEU A 682 17.45 7.64 29.85
N LEU A 683 16.55 8.10 28.96
CA LEU A 683 15.15 7.70 28.94
C LEU A 683 15.01 6.18 28.75
N TYR A 684 15.72 5.60 27.78
CA TYR A 684 15.58 4.18 27.46
C TYR A 684 16.13 3.28 28.56
N LYS A 685 17.22 3.71 29.22
CA LYS A 685 17.74 3.03 30.39
C LYS A 685 16.73 3.07 31.55
N TRP A 686 16.15 4.24 31.84
CA TRP A 686 15.11 4.37 32.86
C TRP A 686 13.91 3.48 32.56
N MET A 687 13.44 3.45 31.31
CA MET A 687 12.35 2.59 30.87
C MET A 687 12.64 1.09 31.09
N GLU A 688 13.86 0.62 30.83
CA GLU A 688 14.26 -0.77 31.02
C GLU A 688 14.39 -1.14 32.52
N GLU A 689 14.68 -0.17 33.37
CA GLU A 689 14.81 -0.36 34.83
C GLU A 689 13.46 -0.30 35.57
N LEU A 690 12.38 0.09 34.89
CA LEU A 690 11.04 0.11 35.50
C LEU A 690 10.55 -1.31 35.81
N PRO A 691 9.95 -1.54 36.99
CA PRO A 691 9.32 -2.82 37.29
C PRO A 691 8.06 -3.05 36.46
N GLU A 692 7.47 -4.24 36.54
CA GLU A 692 6.13 -4.47 35.99
C GLU A 692 5.12 -3.53 36.66
N LEU A 693 4.40 -2.75 35.86
CA LEU A 693 3.48 -1.70 36.32
C LEU A 693 2.12 -1.85 35.65
N ASN A 694 1.07 -1.80 36.46
CA ASN A 694 -0.31 -1.68 36.00
C ASN A 694 -0.81 -0.28 36.33
N VAL A 695 -0.68 0.63 35.36
CA VAL A 695 -1.09 2.03 35.49
C VAL A 695 -2.61 2.08 35.52
N LYS A 696 -3.20 2.73 36.52
CA LYS A 696 -4.65 2.90 36.62
C LYS A 696 -5.08 4.16 35.89
N ILE A 697 -6.27 4.14 35.29
CA ILE A 697 -6.90 5.35 34.78
C ILE A 697 -7.65 6.08 35.92
N SER A 698 -7.42 7.40 36.06
CA SER A 698 -8.16 8.21 37.03
C SER A 698 -9.68 8.23 36.72
N PRO A 699 -10.56 8.39 37.72
CA PRO A 699 -12.01 8.45 37.49
C PRO A 699 -12.42 9.55 36.50
N GLN A 700 -11.77 10.72 36.57
CA GLN A 700 -12.03 11.84 35.67
C GLN A 700 -11.61 11.52 34.22
N ALA A 701 -10.44 10.89 34.03
CA ALA A 701 -9.99 10.44 32.71
C ALA A 701 -10.91 9.35 32.15
N LYS A 702 -11.37 8.41 32.98
CA LYS A 702 -12.29 7.35 32.56
C LYS A 702 -13.66 7.90 32.13
N ALA A 703 -14.19 8.88 32.85
CA ALA A 703 -15.44 9.57 32.47
C ALA A 703 -15.29 10.34 31.15
N TYR A 704 -14.14 10.99 30.95
CA TYR A 704 -13.82 11.66 29.68
C TYR A 704 -13.68 10.66 28.52
N TYR A 705 -12.96 9.55 28.73
CA TYR A 705 -12.83 8.47 27.76
C TYR A 705 -14.17 7.88 27.33
N LYS A 706 -15.09 7.67 28.27
CA LYS A 706 -16.45 7.18 27.96
C LYS A 706 -17.16 8.08 26.95
N LYS A 707 -17.19 9.39 27.22
CA LYS A 707 -17.81 10.38 26.31
C LYS A 707 -17.14 10.38 24.93
N LEU A 708 -15.81 10.26 24.90
CA LEU A 708 -15.07 10.20 23.64
C LEU A 708 -15.43 8.96 22.81
N VAL A 709 -15.57 7.79 23.44
CA VAL A 709 -15.97 6.55 22.74
C VAL A 709 -17.36 6.70 22.12
N GLU A 710 -18.31 7.30 22.84
CA GLU A 710 -19.66 7.57 22.34
C GLU A 710 -19.61 8.51 21.10
N ILE A 711 -18.88 9.62 21.19
CA ILE A 711 -18.70 10.56 20.07
C ILE A 711 -18.03 9.90 18.86
N ILE A 712 -17.01 9.07 19.08
CA ILE A 712 -16.33 8.33 18.02
C ILE A 712 -17.29 7.32 17.38
N GLY A 713 -18.13 6.66 18.19
CA GLY A 713 -19.18 5.75 17.72
C GLY A 713 -20.15 6.41 16.75
N ASP A 714 -20.68 7.59 17.14
CA ASP A 714 -21.60 8.35 16.27
C ASP A 714 -20.93 8.74 14.94
N GLN A 715 -19.65 9.14 14.97
CA GLN A 715 -18.89 9.48 13.76
C GLN A 715 -18.63 8.25 12.87
N ILE A 716 -18.41 7.08 13.45
CA ILE A 716 -18.25 5.81 12.72
C ILE A 716 -19.52 5.47 11.95
N GLU A 717 -20.70 5.65 12.56
CA GLU A 717 -21.99 5.38 11.92
C GLU A 717 -22.26 6.32 10.73
N GLN A 718 -21.84 7.58 10.84
CA GLN A 718 -21.96 8.60 9.79
C GLN A 718 -20.95 8.42 8.64
N THR A 719 -19.87 7.67 8.86
CA THR A 719 -18.80 7.51 7.87
C THR A 719 -19.19 6.47 6.82
N THR A 720 -19.22 6.87 5.54
CA THR A 720 -19.52 5.95 4.42
C THR A 720 -18.33 5.05 4.06
N HIS A 721 -17.12 5.60 4.04
CA HIS A 721 -15.90 4.91 3.61
C HIS A 721 -15.47 3.78 4.56
N ALA A 722 -15.37 2.55 4.06
CA ALA A 722 -15.12 1.35 4.86
C ALA A 722 -13.76 1.40 5.60
N ALA A 723 -12.65 1.70 4.92
CA ALA A 723 -11.35 1.79 5.59
C ALA A 723 -11.28 2.86 6.69
N ILE A 724 -11.92 4.02 6.49
CA ILE A 724 -12.01 5.09 7.51
C ILE A 724 -12.81 4.59 8.71
N ARG A 725 -13.95 3.94 8.48
CA ARG A 725 -14.77 3.31 9.52
C ARG A 725 -13.99 2.27 10.32
N ASN A 726 -13.23 1.40 9.64
CA ASN A 726 -12.40 0.37 10.25
C ASN A 726 -11.29 0.99 11.12
N TRP A 727 -10.62 2.02 10.61
CA TRP A 727 -9.58 2.74 11.36
C TRP A 727 -10.14 3.48 12.58
N MET A 728 -11.25 4.20 12.41
CA MET A 728 -11.92 4.90 13.52
C MET A 728 -12.39 3.92 14.61
N SER A 729 -12.79 2.70 14.24
CA SER A 729 -13.16 1.65 15.20
C SER A 729 -11.99 1.19 16.09
N LYS A 730 -10.73 1.43 15.67
CA LYS A 730 -9.53 1.13 16.47
C LYS A 730 -8.97 2.36 17.20
N LEU A 731 -9.46 3.56 16.85
CA LEU A 731 -8.99 4.83 17.41
C LEU A 731 -9.09 4.92 18.94
N PRO A 732 -10.16 4.45 19.62
CA PRO A 732 -10.23 4.51 21.08
C PRO A 732 -9.07 3.79 21.77
N THR A 733 -8.74 2.57 21.31
CA THR A 733 -7.60 1.80 21.83
C THR A 733 -6.28 2.52 21.58
N GLN A 734 -6.11 3.13 20.40
CA GLN A 734 -4.91 3.89 20.07
C GLN A 734 -4.74 5.12 20.96
N ILE A 735 -5.83 5.84 21.27
CA ILE A 735 -5.81 6.99 22.20
C ILE A 735 -5.25 6.56 23.56
N LEU A 736 -5.71 5.43 24.11
CA LEU A 736 -5.23 4.92 25.39
C LEU A 736 -3.76 4.52 25.35
N ARG A 737 -3.31 3.91 24.25
CA ARG A 737 -1.90 3.54 24.05
C ARG A 737 -1.01 4.78 23.96
N ILE A 738 -1.41 5.79 23.18
CA ILE A 738 -0.70 7.08 23.10
C ILE A 738 -0.66 7.74 24.47
N ALA A 739 -1.78 7.75 25.20
CA ALA A 739 -1.87 8.34 26.53
C ALA A 739 -0.91 7.67 27.52
N LEU A 740 -0.80 6.33 27.49
CA LEU A 740 0.16 5.60 28.33
C LEU A 740 1.61 5.99 28.03
N ILE A 741 1.98 6.16 26.74
CA ILE A 741 3.33 6.59 26.39
C ILE A 741 3.61 8.04 26.80
N LEU A 742 2.65 8.94 26.59
CA LEU A 742 2.76 10.33 27.07
C LEU A 742 2.91 10.39 28.60
N HIS A 743 2.15 9.57 29.33
CA HIS A 743 2.24 9.46 30.79
C HIS A 743 3.65 9.05 31.24
N LEU A 744 4.24 8.06 30.59
CA LEU A 744 5.60 7.59 30.91
C LEU A 744 6.67 8.64 30.60
N LEU A 745 6.52 9.36 29.47
CA LEU A 745 7.39 10.49 29.14
C LEU A 745 7.27 11.60 30.19
N GLU A 746 6.06 11.92 30.65
CA GLU A 746 5.84 12.91 31.72
C GLU A 746 6.46 12.49 33.05
N CYS A 747 6.37 11.21 33.41
CA CYS A 747 7.00 10.69 34.63
C CYS A 747 8.53 10.81 34.58
N PHE A 748 9.14 10.60 33.42
CA PHE A 748 10.59 10.77 33.26
C PHE A 748 11.02 12.24 33.32
N TYR A 749 10.34 13.13 32.59
CA TYR A 749 10.73 14.54 32.47
C TYR A 749 10.25 15.42 33.62
N SER A 750 9.22 14.99 34.34
CA SER A 750 8.58 15.76 35.41
C SER A 750 8.25 14.89 36.64
N PRO A 751 9.23 14.17 37.22
CA PRO A 751 9.02 13.11 38.22
C PRO A 751 8.32 13.59 39.51
N ASN A 752 8.53 14.85 39.89
CA ASN A 752 7.93 15.43 41.11
C ASN A 752 6.46 15.83 40.93
N SER A 753 5.95 15.83 39.70
CA SER A 753 4.61 16.33 39.36
C SER A 753 3.66 15.23 38.86
N ARG A 754 4.19 14.04 38.56
CA ARG A 754 3.42 12.96 37.93
C ARG A 754 3.60 11.64 38.67
N ASP A 755 2.49 11.14 39.20
CA ASP A 755 2.43 9.80 39.78
C ASP A 755 2.47 8.75 38.66
N ILE A 756 3.49 7.89 38.67
CA ILE A 756 3.65 6.82 37.68
C ILE A 756 2.49 5.83 37.68
N SER A 757 1.81 5.64 38.80
CA SER A 757 0.76 4.62 38.96
C SER A 757 -0.60 5.03 38.42
N THR A 758 -0.84 6.33 38.18
CA THR A 758 -2.17 6.84 37.80
C THR A 758 -2.14 7.81 36.63
N LEU A 759 -2.80 7.45 35.53
CA LEU A 759 -2.98 8.28 34.35
C LEU A 759 -4.10 9.31 34.55
N GLN A 760 -3.76 10.59 34.37
CA GLN A 760 -4.64 11.73 34.61
C GLN A 760 -5.40 12.19 33.35
N LYS A 761 -6.50 12.92 33.56
CA LYS A 761 -7.38 13.42 32.48
C LYS A 761 -6.62 14.30 31.48
N ASP A 762 -5.69 15.12 31.97
CA ASP A 762 -4.95 16.05 31.11
C ASP A 762 -3.95 15.32 30.18
N THR A 763 -3.33 14.19 30.59
CA THR A 763 -2.55 13.33 29.66
C THR A 763 -3.45 12.78 28.56
N LEU A 764 -4.63 12.30 28.93
CA LEU A 764 -5.59 11.74 27.98
C LEU A 764 -6.05 12.81 26.97
N GLU A 765 -6.29 14.05 27.40
CA GLU A 765 -6.61 15.18 26.52
C GLU A 765 -5.47 15.48 25.54
N ARG A 766 -4.21 15.45 25.99
CA ARG A 766 -3.04 15.59 25.09
C ARG A 766 -2.94 14.44 24.09
N ALA A 767 -3.24 13.20 24.51
CA ALA A 767 -3.29 12.05 23.61
C ALA A 767 -4.40 12.20 22.55
N VAL A 768 -5.55 12.75 22.91
CA VAL A 768 -6.64 13.05 21.97
C VAL A 768 -6.21 14.05 20.91
N LYS A 769 -5.45 15.09 21.26
CA LYS A 769 -4.90 16.05 20.28
C LYS A 769 -3.98 15.36 19.26
N LEU A 770 -3.12 14.43 19.69
CA LEU A 770 -2.33 13.62 18.77
C LEU A 770 -3.19 12.70 17.90
N ALA A 771 -4.21 12.07 18.49
CA ALA A 771 -5.14 11.20 17.77
C ALA A 771 -5.93 11.97 16.70
N GLN A 772 -6.28 13.23 16.95
CA GLN A 772 -6.91 14.11 15.97
C GLN A 772 -5.99 14.36 14.77
N TYR A 773 -4.69 14.60 14.99
CA TYR A 773 -3.71 14.69 13.90
C TYR A 773 -3.67 13.40 13.08
N TYR A 774 -3.59 12.23 13.73
CA TYR A 774 -3.57 10.94 13.03
C TYR A 774 -4.85 10.68 12.23
N ARG A 775 -6.01 11.09 12.76
CA ARG A 775 -7.28 11.02 12.05
C ARG A 775 -7.24 11.89 10.80
N SER A 776 -6.88 13.17 10.93
CA SER A 776 -6.74 14.09 9.79
C SER A 776 -5.78 13.54 8.73
N ALA A 777 -4.61 13.03 9.15
CA ALA A 777 -3.63 12.43 8.26
C ALA A 777 -4.18 11.20 7.52
N PHE A 778 -4.90 10.31 8.23
CA PHE A 778 -5.48 9.11 7.62
C PHE A 778 -6.59 9.43 6.61
N HIS A 779 -7.50 10.36 6.94
CA HIS A 779 -8.52 10.83 5.99
C HIS A 779 -7.88 11.37 4.71
N VAL A 780 -6.87 12.25 4.85
CA VAL A 780 -6.15 12.84 3.71
C VAL A 780 -5.41 11.77 2.90
N LEU A 781 -4.90 10.71 3.53
CA LEU A 781 -4.25 9.60 2.83
C LEU A 781 -5.25 8.74 2.05
N GLN A 782 -6.38 8.38 2.64
CA GLN A 782 -7.40 7.57 1.98
C GLN A 782 -7.94 8.27 0.72
N GLU A 783 -8.19 9.58 0.78
CA GLU A 783 -8.63 10.36 -0.39
C GLU A 783 -7.57 10.50 -1.50
N LYS A 784 -6.29 10.33 -1.16
CA LYS A 784 -5.20 10.28 -2.15
C LYS A 784 -5.02 8.89 -2.75
N VAL A 785 -5.50 7.84 -2.11
CA VAL A 785 -5.19 6.44 -2.47
C VAL A 785 -6.36 5.79 -3.16
N SER A 786 -7.58 6.12 -2.75
CA SER A 786 -8.79 5.67 -3.42
C SER A 786 -8.84 6.22 -4.85
N ASN A 787 -9.23 5.37 -5.81
CA ASN A 787 -9.69 5.80 -7.12
C ASN A 787 -11.13 6.32 -6.99
N SER A 788 -11.40 7.11 -5.95
CA SER A 788 -12.72 7.65 -5.71
C SER A 788 -13.13 8.52 -6.88
N ASP A 789 -14.35 8.28 -7.37
CA ASP A 789 -15.00 9.16 -8.32
C ASP A 789 -15.62 10.38 -7.60
N GLU A 790 -15.51 10.49 -6.27
CA GLU A 790 -15.94 11.69 -5.52
C GLU A 790 -15.20 12.94 -5.99
N ILE A 791 -15.93 14.04 -6.16
CA ILE A 791 -15.38 15.26 -6.75
C ILE A 791 -14.45 15.98 -5.77
N SER A 792 -14.76 15.97 -4.47
CA SER A 792 -13.92 16.55 -3.41
C SER A 792 -12.51 15.92 -3.38
N SER A 793 -12.41 14.60 -3.58
CA SER A 793 -11.14 13.86 -3.70
C SER A 793 -10.38 14.28 -4.96
N ILE A 794 -11.06 14.40 -6.10
CA ILE A 794 -10.47 14.88 -7.36
C ILE A 794 -9.92 16.31 -7.19
N LEU A 795 -10.69 17.21 -6.57
CA LEU A 795 -10.30 18.59 -6.31
C LEU A 795 -9.10 18.67 -5.36
N LEU A 796 -9.07 17.86 -4.29
CA LEU A 796 -7.92 17.75 -3.39
C LEU A 796 -6.67 17.30 -4.15
N GLN A 797 -6.79 16.31 -5.05
CA GLN A 797 -5.68 15.81 -5.84
C GLN A 797 -5.16 16.82 -6.88
N ILE A 798 -6.02 17.72 -7.38
CA ILE A 798 -5.61 18.86 -8.21
C ILE A 798 -4.86 19.87 -7.35
N TYR A 799 -5.42 20.28 -6.20
CA TYR A 799 -4.82 21.22 -5.27
C TYR A 799 -3.43 20.76 -4.81
N ASP A 800 -3.30 19.46 -4.50
CA ASP A 800 -2.06 18.87 -4.03
C ASP A 800 -0.95 18.92 -5.08
N ARG A 801 -1.25 18.56 -6.33
CA ARG A 801 -0.27 18.61 -7.42
C ARG A 801 0.11 20.05 -7.73
N ALA A 802 -0.87 20.96 -7.74
CA ALA A 802 -0.66 22.38 -7.95
C ALA A 802 0.20 23.04 -6.86
N SER A 803 0.05 22.58 -5.61
CA SER A 803 0.83 23.07 -4.47
C SER A 803 2.31 22.64 -4.51
N GLN A 804 2.63 21.57 -5.24
CA GLN A 804 4.00 21.02 -5.29
C GLN A 804 4.87 21.73 -6.33
N THR A 805 4.27 22.37 -7.33
CA THR A 805 4.98 23.08 -8.40
C THR A 805 4.75 24.58 -8.29
N SER A 806 5.83 25.36 -8.17
CA SER A 806 5.77 26.84 -8.17
C SER A 806 5.13 27.42 -9.44
N ASP A 807 5.21 26.66 -10.54
CA ASP A 807 4.76 27.02 -11.88
C ASP A 807 3.32 26.54 -12.17
N GLY A 808 2.66 25.93 -11.18
CA GLY A 808 1.33 25.32 -11.28
C GLY A 808 1.31 23.99 -12.05
N VAL A 809 0.11 23.50 -12.34
CA VAL A 809 -0.16 22.27 -13.10
C VAL A 809 -0.95 22.58 -14.36
N SER A 810 -0.58 21.99 -15.50
CA SER A 810 -1.39 22.12 -16.71
C SER A 810 -2.56 21.15 -16.73
N VAL A 811 -3.56 21.44 -17.56
CA VAL A 811 -4.69 20.54 -17.81
C VAL A 811 -4.22 19.12 -18.14
N ARG A 812 -3.17 18.97 -18.96
CA ARG A 812 -2.62 17.67 -19.37
C ARG A 812 -1.97 16.91 -18.22
N ASP A 813 -1.37 17.61 -17.26
CA ASP A 813 -0.70 17.00 -16.11
C ASP A 813 -1.70 16.39 -15.12
N ILE A 814 -2.97 16.80 -15.20
CA ILE A 814 -4.04 16.36 -14.32
C ILE A 814 -4.84 15.19 -14.95
N TYR A 815 -5.40 15.35 -16.15
CA TYR A 815 -6.27 14.30 -16.70
C TYR A 815 -5.51 13.05 -17.17
N ARG A 816 -4.20 13.13 -17.49
CA ARG A 816 -3.43 11.95 -17.89
C ARG A 816 -3.30 10.92 -16.77
N PRO A 817 -2.82 11.29 -15.56
CA PRO A 817 -2.64 10.35 -14.46
C PRO A 817 -3.92 10.01 -13.68
N LEU A 818 -5.03 10.73 -13.90
CA LEU A 818 -6.29 10.54 -13.18
C LEU A 818 -7.37 9.93 -14.07
N ASP A 819 -7.59 8.62 -13.94
CA ASP A 819 -8.62 7.92 -14.72
C ASP A 819 -10.05 8.30 -14.27
N SER A 820 -10.26 8.68 -13.01
CA SER A 820 -11.55 9.18 -12.49
C SER A 820 -12.03 10.42 -13.25
N ILE A 821 -11.11 11.35 -13.59
CA ILE A 821 -11.43 12.52 -14.42
C ILE A 821 -11.86 12.10 -15.84
N LYS A 822 -11.21 11.10 -16.44
CA LYS A 822 -11.62 10.59 -17.77
C LYS A 822 -12.98 9.92 -17.71
N SER A 823 -13.24 9.15 -16.65
CA SER A 823 -14.53 8.51 -16.39
C SER A 823 -15.65 9.54 -16.27
N ARG A 824 -15.47 10.55 -15.40
CA ARG A 824 -16.46 11.64 -15.22
C ARG A 824 -16.61 12.51 -16.46
N ALA A 825 -15.54 12.84 -17.16
CA ALA A 825 -15.61 13.59 -18.42
C ALA A 825 -16.42 12.82 -19.48
N LYS A 826 -16.22 11.50 -19.60
CA LYS A 826 -16.98 10.64 -20.50
C LYS A 826 -18.45 10.56 -20.10
N ALA A 827 -18.75 10.40 -18.80
CA ALA A 827 -20.12 10.42 -18.28
C ALA A 827 -20.81 11.77 -18.54
N ALA A 828 -20.06 12.86 -18.46
CA ALA A 828 -20.49 14.22 -18.80
C ALA A 828 -20.59 14.48 -20.32
N GLY A 829 -20.17 13.54 -21.17
CA GLY A 829 -20.13 13.73 -22.63
C GLY A 829 -19.16 14.82 -23.08
N ARG A 830 -18.11 15.11 -22.29
CA ARG A 830 -17.10 16.14 -22.57
C ARG A 830 -15.71 15.54 -22.81
N GLU A 831 -14.88 16.30 -23.53
CA GLU A 831 -13.45 16.01 -23.62
C GLU A 831 -12.78 16.18 -22.25
N ALA A 832 -11.88 15.26 -21.87
CA ALA A 832 -11.23 15.27 -20.55
C ALA A 832 -10.44 16.57 -20.28
N SER A 833 -9.87 17.18 -21.32
CA SER A 833 -9.18 18.46 -21.24
C SER A 833 -10.13 19.61 -20.90
N ALA A 834 -11.31 19.66 -21.52
CA ALA A 834 -12.31 20.69 -21.26
C ALA A 834 -12.86 20.55 -19.84
N TYR A 835 -13.25 19.34 -19.45
CA TYR A 835 -13.77 19.06 -18.10
C TYR A 835 -12.77 19.44 -16.99
N THR A 836 -11.48 19.14 -17.19
CA THR A 836 -10.43 19.52 -16.23
C THR A 836 -10.24 21.04 -16.13
N HIS A 837 -10.37 21.76 -17.26
CA HIS A 837 -10.31 23.22 -17.26
C HIS A 837 -11.48 23.84 -16.49
N ASP A 838 -12.68 23.25 -16.59
CA ASP A 838 -13.87 23.69 -15.84
C ASP A 838 -13.66 23.51 -14.32
N LEU A 839 -13.02 22.42 -13.90
CA LEU A 839 -12.62 22.23 -12.51
C LEU A 839 -11.62 23.29 -12.04
N PHE A 840 -10.65 23.68 -12.87
CA PHE A 840 -9.72 24.77 -12.54
C PHE A 840 -10.47 26.10 -12.33
N LEU A 841 -11.44 26.43 -13.19
CA LEU A 841 -12.22 27.65 -13.08
C LEU A 841 -12.97 27.72 -11.75
N LYS A 842 -13.51 26.59 -11.29
CA LYS A 842 -14.19 26.51 -10.01
C LYS A 842 -13.26 26.61 -8.83
N MET A 843 -12.13 25.92 -8.88
CA MET A 843 -11.13 26.04 -7.83
C MET A 843 -10.64 27.49 -7.72
N GLN A 844 -10.60 28.24 -8.82
CA GLN A 844 -10.36 29.68 -8.81
C GLN A 844 -11.53 30.47 -8.21
N GLN A 845 -12.79 30.17 -8.58
CA GLN A 845 -13.98 30.81 -8.00
C GLN A 845 -14.09 30.60 -6.49
N MET A 846 -13.76 29.40 -6.01
CA MET A 846 -13.72 29.05 -4.59
C MET A 846 -12.47 29.61 -3.86
N GLY A 847 -11.58 30.31 -4.56
CA GLY A 847 -10.40 30.96 -3.95
C GLY A 847 -9.21 30.04 -3.62
N TYR A 848 -9.17 28.80 -4.14
CA TYR A 848 -8.08 27.85 -3.88
C TYR A 848 -6.87 28.01 -4.82
N GLY A 849 -6.91 28.93 -5.78
CA GLY A 849 -5.80 29.20 -6.69
C GLY A 849 -6.15 30.12 -7.84
N GLU A 850 -5.19 30.32 -8.73
CA GLU A 850 -5.34 31.17 -9.91
C GLU A 850 -5.00 30.41 -11.19
N ILE A 851 -5.70 30.76 -12.27
CA ILE A 851 -5.38 30.26 -13.60
C ILE A 851 -4.42 31.22 -14.29
N VAL A 852 -3.22 30.74 -14.58
CA VAL A 852 -2.16 31.50 -15.27
C VAL A 852 -1.96 30.94 -16.68
N ARG A 853 -1.90 31.84 -17.68
CA ARG A 853 -1.55 31.48 -19.05
C ARG A 853 -0.04 31.65 -19.27
N LYS A 854 0.65 30.56 -19.57
CA LYS A 854 2.08 30.56 -19.93
C LYS A 854 2.22 30.00 -21.35
N GLY A 855 2.38 30.89 -22.32
CA GLY A 855 2.35 30.55 -23.76
C GLY A 855 0.99 30.02 -24.22
N ARG A 856 0.97 28.87 -24.91
CA ARG A 856 -0.27 28.18 -25.33
C ARG A 856 -0.90 27.29 -24.24
N SER A 857 -0.30 27.22 -23.05
CA SER A 857 -0.76 26.33 -21.97
C SER A 857 -1.47 27.10 -20.85
N VAL A 858 -2.63 26.57 -20.44
CA VAL A 858 -3.38 27.02 -19.26
C VAL A 858 -2.92 26.20 -18.06
N ARG A 859 -2.52 26.87 -16.99
CA ARG A 859 -2.05 26.24 -15.74
C ARG A 859 -2.83 26.75 -14.55
N PHE A 860 -3.07 25.87 -13.58
CA PHE A 860 -3.64 26.21 -12.28
C PHE A 860 -2.52 26.26 -11.24
N VAL A 861 -2.42 27.39 -10.54
CA VAL A 861 -1.45 27.64 -9.46
C VAL A 861 -2.23 27.67 -8.16
N ALA A 862 -1.93 26.78 -7.22
CA ALA A 862 -2.62 26.74 -5.93
C ALA A 862 -2.27 27.98 -5.10
N ALA A 863 -3.28 28.57 -4.44
CA ALA A 863 -3.07 29.66 -3.50
C ALA A 863 -2.33 29.15 -2.27
N LYS A 864 -1.33 29.92 -1.81
CA LYS A 864 -0.72 29.68 -0.49
C LYS A 864 -1.72 30.15 0.56
N ILE A 865 -1.93 29.38 1.62
CA ILE A 865 -2.99 29.66 2.62
C ILE A 865 -2.77 31.00 3.34
N GLU A 866 -1.51 31.46 3.44
CA GLU A 866 -1.16 32.81 3.92
C GLU A 866 -1.82 33.95 3.11
N ASP A 867 -2.19 33.69 1.85
CA ASP A 867 -2.90 34.63 0.96
C ASP A 867 -4.43 34.39 0.96
N VAL A 868 -4.88 33.19 1.29
CA VAL A 868 -6.31 32.82 1.35
C VAL A 868 -7.00 33.48 2.55
N GLU A 869 -6.33 33.55 3.72
CA GLU A 869 -6.85 34.28 4.90
C GLU A 869 -6.94 35.79 4.66
N LYS A 870 -6.12 36.35 3.77
CA LYS A 870 -6.19 37.77 3.36
C LYS A 870 -7.34 38.03 2.38
N LEU A 871 -7.75 37.06 1.56
CA LEU A 871 -8.86 37.23 0.61
C LEU A 871 -10.23 37.22 1.31
N PHE A 872 -10.37 36.48 2.42
CA PHE A 872 -11.60 36.45 3.23
C PHE A 872 -11.76 37.62 4.20
N THR A 873 -10.76 38.52 4.29
CA THR A 873 -10.82 39.72 5.14
C THR A 873 -11.15 41.00 4.36
N THR A 874 -11.32 40.91 3.04
CA THR A 874 -11.64 42.06 2.18
C THR A 874 -12.80 41.78 1.22
N THR A 875 -13.97 41.47 1.76
CA THR A 875 -15.27 41.79 1.14
C THR A 875 -16.35 41.92 2.21
N ASP A 876 -16.81 43.15 2.34
CA ASP A 876 -18.03 43.68 2.96
C ASP A 876 -18.49 43.29 4.37
N ASN A 877 -18.75 44.39 5.09
CA ASN A 877 -19.45 44.54 6.37
C ASN A 877 -20.80 43.81 6.42
N THR A 878 -20.92 42.89 7.38
CA THR A 878 -22.03 42.89 8.33
C THR A 878 -21.56 42.27 9.64
N ASP A 879 -21.50 43.09 10.68
CA ASP A 879 -21.31 42.68 12.06
C ASP A 879 -22.47 41.79 12.51
N ASN A 880 -22.22 40.48 12.60
CA ASN A 880 -22.68 39.54 13.63
C ASN A 880 -22.62 38.13 13.06
N GLU A 881 -21.71 37.30 13.60
CA GLU A 881 -21.78 35.82 13.71
C GLU A 881 -20.38 35.18 13.75
N LYS A 882 -19.53 35.63 14.68
CA LYS A 882 -18.41 34.82 15.22
C LYS A 882 -18.38 34.94 16.74
N LYS A 883 -19.50 34.56 17.35
CA LYS A 883 -19.64 34.22 18.77
C LYS A 883 -20.67 33.12 18.85
N ASN A 884 -20.26 31.88 18.58
CA ASN A 884 -20.94 30.65 18.98
C ASN A 884 -20.11 29.48 18.45
N ILE A 885 -19.00 29.17 19.13
CA ILE A 885 -18.33 27.85 19.32
C ILE A 885 -17.11 28.18 20.19
N SER A 886 -17.37 28.62 21.43
CA SER A 886 -16.36 28.73 22.50
C SER A 886 -16.95 28.88 23.90
N ASN A 887 -18.29 28.93 24.06
CA ASN A 887 -18.96 29.09 25.35
C ASN A 887 -19.90 27.93 25.67
N ALA A 888 -19.37 26.71 25.71
CA ALA A 888 -20.07 25.59 26.31
C ALA A 888 -19.06 24.69 27.01
N LEU A 889 -18.39 25.22 28.02
CA LEU A 889 -17.68 24.54 29.12
C LEU A 889 -16.92 25.65 29.87
N ASP A 890 -17.63 26.53 30.57
CA ASP A 890 -17.14 27.30 31.73
C ASP A 890 -18.23 28.28 32.18
N SER A 891 -19.03 27.85 33.15
CA SER A 891 -19.81 28.78 33.99
C SER A 891 -20.19 28.12 35.31
N GLU A 892 -19.31 28.18 36.30
CA GLU A 892 -19.74 28.50 37.66
C GLU A 892 -18.78 29.57 38.20
N SER A 893 -19.36 30.74 38.46
CA SER A 893 -18.70 31.95 38.94
C SER A 893 -18.43 31.89 40.44
N ILE A 894 -17.23 32.26 40.87
CA ILE A 894 -17.02 32.97 42.14
C ILE A 894 -16.31 34.28 41.82
N ASN A 895 -16.79 35.33 42.49
CA ASN A 895 -16.66 36.74 42.15
C ASN A 895 -15.75 37.44 43.17
N VAL A 896 -15.14 38.57 42.74
CA VAL A 896 -14.52 39.65 43.57
C VAL A 896 -13.10 39.34 44.08
N SER A 897 -12.04 40.17 43.96
CA SER A 897 -11.86 41.62 43.75
C SER A 897 -10.43 41.98 43.32
N ASP A 898 -10.32 43.09 42.59
CA ASP A 898 -9.29 44.15 42.64
C ASP A 898 -7.80 43.91 42.29
N SER A 899 -7.46 44.51 41.15
CA SER A 899 -6.52 45.63 41.01
C SER A 899 -5.11 45.39 40.43
N HIS A 900 -4.83 46.22 39.42
CA HIS A 900 -3.54 46.75 38.97
C HIS A 900 -2.61 45.89 38.10
N CYS A 901 -2.84 46.06 36.79
CA CYS A 901 -1.86 46.44 35.76
C CYS A 901 -0.43 46.77 36.25
N GLN A 902 0.58 46.06 35.72
CA GLN A 902 1.66 46.69 34.95
C GLN A 902 2.52 45.67 34.21
N SER A 903 2.62 45.89 32.91
CA SER A 903 3.61 45.34 31.98
C SER A 903 5.04 45.62 32.44
N LEU A 904 5.97 44.68 32.20
CA LEU A 904 7.36 45.00 31.83
C LEU A 904 8.01 43.80 31.12
N THR A 905 8.32 44.04 29.86
CA THR A 905 9.34 43.38 29.03
C THR A 905 10.71 43.34 29.72
N VAL A 906 11.56 42.37 29.32
CA VAL A 906 13.04 42.43 29.13
C VAL A 906 13.52 40.97 29.09
N SER A 907 13.81 40.45 27.91
CA SER A 907 15.11 40.39 27.22
C SER A 907 15.92 39.13 27.56
N THR A 908 16.34 38.52 26.46
CA THR A 908 17.37 37.49 26.34
C THR A 908 18.61 37.83 27.14
N ASP A 909 19.19 36.84 27.81
CA ASP A 909 20.64 36.71 27.90
C ASP A 909 21.07 35.24 28.00
N ASN A 910 21.96 34.88 27.09
CA ASN A 910 22.75 33.66 27.08
C ASN A 910 23.84 33.78 28.15
N SER A 911 23.92 32.81 29.06
CA SER A 911 25.19 32.51 29.71
C SER A 911 25.28 31.03 30.06
N VAL A 912 26.21 30.38 29.37
CA VAL A 912 26.73 29.04 29.64
C VAL A 912 27.35 29.00 31.03
N LEU A 913 26.91 28.06 31.87
CA LEU A 913 27.68 27.57 33.01
C LEU A 913 27.56 26.05 33.09
N HIS A 914 28.70 25.40 32.81
CA HIS A 914 29.01 24.03 33.21
C HIS A 914 28.76 23.85 34.72
N VAL A 915 28.09 22.77 35.12
CA VAL A 915 28.13 22.28 36.49
C VAL A 915 28.30 20.76 36.47
N ASP A 916 29.41 20.32 37.06
CA ASP A 916 29.87 18.96 37.23
C ASP A 916 28.95 18.10 38.11
N TYR A 917 28.93 16.80 37.82
CA TYR A 917 28.27 15.76 38.60
C TYR A 917 28.98 15.56 39.96
N GLY A 918 28.26 15.84 41.04
CA GLY A 918 28.65 15.53 42.42
C GLY A 918 27.76 14.47 43.05
N GLN A 919 28.40 13.40 43.51
CA GLN A 919 27.85 12.28 44.29
C GLN A 919 27.03 12.75 45.50
N TYR A 920 25.92 12.07 45.81
CA TYR A 920 25.31 12.12 47.14
C TYR A 920 25.25 10.74 47.78
N ASN A 921 25.87 10.69 48.97
CA ASN A 921 25.87 9.61 49.91
C ASN A 921 24.52 9.44 50.62
N VAL A 922 24.28 8.19 50.98
CA VAL A 922 23.29 7.65 51.91
C VAL A 922 23.32 8.39 53.27
N ILE A 923 22.17 8.85 53.75
CA ILE A 923 21.89 9.00 55.19
C ILE A 923 20.47 8.50 55.50
N ASN A 924 20.42 7.50 56.37
CA ASN A 924 19.27 6.97 57.08
C ASN A 924 18.96 7.82 58.33
N LYS A 925 17.66 7.93 58.68
CA LYS A 925 17.04 7.89 60.04
C LYS A 925 15.67 8.60 59.99
N THR A 926 14.55 7.87 60.02
CA THR A 926 13.74 7.52 61.22
C THR A 926 13.36 8.71 62.09
N GLU A 927 12.08 9.07 62.13
CA GLU A 927 11.25 9.17 63.35
C GLU A 927 9.78 9.50 62.99
N ILE A 928 8.85 8.70 63.52
CA ILE A 928 7.39 8.90 63.54
C ILE A 928 7.03 9.27 64.98
N PRO A 929 6.11 10.23 65.22
CA PRO A 929 5.06 10.00 66.22
C PRO A 929 3.69 10.64 65.78
N PRO A 930 2.56 10.48 66.51
CA PRO A 930 1.48 9.57 66.14
C PRO A 930 0.13 10.27 65.85
N LEU A 931 -0.86 9.47 65.42
CA LEU A 931 -2.27 9.84 65.28
C LEU A 931 -2.86 10.34 66.61
N ASP A 932 -3.74 11.34 66.50
CA ASP A 932 -4.70 11.67 67.55
C ASP A 932 -6.12 11.66 66.99
N ASP A 933 -6.99 10.97 67.74
CA ASP A 933 -8.32 10.53 67.39
C ASP A 933 -9.29 11.22 68.36
N SER A 934 -10.03 12.24 67.91
CA SER A 934 -11.21 12.73 68.62
C SER A 934 -12.00 13.74 67.80
N THR A 935 -13.15 13.33 67.25
CA THR A 935 -14.48 13.75 67.75
C THR A 935 -15.58 13.28 66.80
N SER A 936 -16.65 12.79 67.41
CA SER A 936 -17.79 12.10 66.83
C SER A 936 -18.84 13.02 66.20
N LEU A 937 -19.52 12.45 65.20
CA LEU A 937 -20.70 12.85 64.42
C LEU A 937 -21.79 13.66 65.15
N PRO A 938 -22.60 14.41 64.37
CA PRO A 938 -24.05 14.24 64.46
C PRO A 938 -24.72 13.88 63.12
N GLN A 939 -25.88 13.26 63.30
CA GLN A 939 -26.74 12.55 62.35
C GLN A 939 -27.40 13.46 61.30
N VAL A 940 -27.74 12.90 60.14
CA VAL A 940 -28.73 13.45 59.20
C VAL A 940 -29.77 12.38 58.89
N GLU A 941 -30.99 12.56 59.39
CA GLU A 941 -32.21 11.92 58.90
C GLU A 941 -33.03 12.92 58.06
N VAL A 942 -33.24 12.51 56.80
CA VAL A 942 -34.40 12.66 55.89
C VAL A 942 -35.50 13.66 56.24
N VAL A 943 -35.84 14.59 55.32
CA VAL A 943 -37.23 14.86 54.85
C VAL A 943 -37.23 15.45 53.42
N ASP A 944 -38.22 14.99 52.67
CA ASP A 944 -38.64 15.16 51.27
C ASP A 944 -38.85 16.57 50.67
N THR A 945 -39.02 16.51 49.33
CA THR A 945 -39.97 17.25 48.47
C THR A 945 -39.61 18.64 47.96
N VAL A 946 -39.53 18.80 46.62
CA VAL A 946 -40.61 19.28 45.71
C VAL A 946 -39.97 19.70 44.38
N LEU A 947 -40.30 18.98 43.30
CA LEU A 947 -40.08 19.41 41.92
C LEU A 947 -41.09 20.53 41.57
N ALA A 948 -40.58 21.72 41.24
CA ALA A 948 -41.37 22.79 40.64
C ALA A 948 -41.07 22.91 39.12
N LYS A 949 -42.17 22.94 38.37
CA LYS A 949 -42.42 22.85 36.92
C LYS A 949 -41.54 23.73 36.01
N PRO A 950 -41.21 23.26 34.79
CA PRO A 950 -40.87 24.12 33.65
C PRO A 950 -42.13 24.68 32.96
N GLN A 951 -42.03 25.93 32.52
CA GLN A 951 -43.05 26.68 31.79
C GLN A 951 -43.28 26.16 30.37
N GLN A 952 -44.54 26.27 29.95
CA GLN A 952 -45.11 25.83 28.67
C GLN A 952 -44.63 26.66 27.47
N VAL A 953 -44.37 25.99 26.35
CA VAL A 953 -44.35 26.57 25.00
C VAL A 953 -45.62 26.10 24.28
N LYS A 954 -46.32 27.03 23.62
CA LYS A 954 -47.63 26.82 22.97
C LYS A 954 -47.52 25.87 21.77
N GLU A 955 -48.28 24.78 21.81
CA GLU A 955 -48.49 23.81 20.74
C GLU A 955 -49.66 24.23 19.83
N ASN A 956 -49.53 23.92 18.53
CA ASN A 956 -50.63 23.97 17.58
C ASN A 956 -51.42 22.64 17.70
N PRO A 957 -52.76 22.64 17.89
CA PRO A 957 -53.49 21.51 18.43
C PRO A 957 -54.13 20.64 17.34
N ALA A 958 -53.44 19.59 16.92
CA ALA A 958 -54.05 18.38 16.37
C ALA A 958 -52.98 17.29 16.27
N THR A 959 -53.24 16.12 16.85
CA THR A 959 -52.41 14.87 16.85
C THR A 959 -51.36 14.70 17.97
N LEU A 960 -51.81 14.84 19.23
CA LEU A 960 -51.02 14.60 20.46
C LEU A 960 -51.64 13.53 21.38
N GLU A 961 -52.13 12.41 20.84
CA GLU A 961 -52.71 11.34 21.68
C GLU A 961 -51.79 10.14 21.92
N ILE A 962 -50.69 9.99 21.17
CA ILE A 962 -49.80 8.85 21.30
C ILE A 962 -48.47 9.30 21.90
N THR A 963 -48.14 8.81 23.10
CA THR A 963 -46.90 9.12 23.83
C THR A 963 -45.99 7.90 23.95
N LYS A 964 -44.73 8.11 24.36
CA LYS A 964 -43.79 7.01 24.61
C LYS A 964 -44.30 6.18 25.78
N GLY A 965 -44.43 4.87 25.59
CA GLY A 965 -45.03 3.94 26.55
C GLY A 965 -46.52 3.67 26.29
N ALA A 966 -47.17 4.41 25.39
CA ALA A 966 -48.56 4.17 25.04
C ALA A 966 -48.75 2.79 24.41
N ARG A 967 -49.83 2.12 24.79
CA ARG A 967 -50.24 0.85 24.20
C ARG A 967 -51.14 1.13 23.01
N VAL A 968 -50.75 0.61 21.87
CA VAL A 968 -51.34 0.94 20.58
C VAL A 968 -51.68 -0.33 19.80
N ARG A 969 -52.72 -0.23 18.97
CA ARG A 969 -53.11 -1.24 18.00
C ARG A 969 -52.71 -0.77 16.61
N VAL A 970 -52.11 -1.68 15.86
CA VAL A 970 -51.64 -1.41 14.50
C VAL A 970 -52.77 -1.56 13.51
N TYR A 971 -53.09 -0.49 12.78
CA TYR A 971 -53.96 -0.55 11.62
C TYR A 971 -53.12 -0.43 10.35
N CYS A 972 -52.84 -1.56 9.69
CA CYS A 972 -52.10 -1.63 8.43
C CYS A 972 -52.71 -2.68 7.48
N PRO A 973 -53.82 -2.38 6.79
CA PRO A 973 -54.53 -3.34 5.93
C PRO A 973 -53.61 -4.06 4.95
N GLY A 974 -53.76 -5.38 4.81
CA GLY A 974 -52.91 -6.21 3.95
C GLY A 974 -51.60 -6.70 4.58
N SER A 975 -51.24 -6.24 5.78
CA SER A 975 -50.06 -6.71 6.52
C SER A 975 -50.41 -7.77 7.56
N LYS A 976 -49.51 -8.74 7.80
CA LYS A 976 -49.59 -9.67 8.95
C LYS A 976 -49.58 -8.96 10.32
N ARG A 977 -49.18 -7.69 10.35
CA ARG A 977 -49.17 -6.84 11.56
C ARG A 977 -50.51 -6.15 11.82
N HIS A 978 -51.46 -6.19 10.87
CA HIS A 978 -52.77 -5.59 11.04
C HIS A 978 -53.51 -6.18 12.25
N GLY A 979 -54.00 -5.32 13.14
CA GLY A 979 -54.70 -5.70 14.36
C GLY A 979 -53.80 -6.09 15.54
N ALA A 980 -52.47 -6.14 15.37
CA ALA A 980 -51.53 -6.47 16.42
C ALA A 980 -51.41 -5.34 17.46
N TYR A 981 -51.17 -5.72 18.71
CA TYR A 981 -50.95 -4.79 19.81
C TYR A 981 -49.46 -4.57 20.04
N GLY A 982 -49.07 -3.39 20.50
CA GLY A 982 -47.69 -3.10 20.86
C GLY A 982 -47.54 -1.86 21.72
N ILE A 983 -46.29 -1.59 22.13
CA ILE A 983 -45.93 -0.44 22.97
C ILE A 983 -45.03 0.49 22.17
N VAL A 984 -45.35 1.79 22.19
CA VAL A 984 -44.51 2.82 21.59
C VAL A 984 -43.23 2.97 22.42
N THR A 985 -42.10 2.59 21.85
CA THR A 985 -40.80 2.58 22.55
C THR A 985 -40.08 3.92 22.46
N ARG A 986 -40.20 4.60 21.32
CA ARG A 986 -39.61 5.93 21.07
C ARG A 986 -40.21 6.55 19.81
N PHE A 987 -40.01 7.85 19.66
CA PHE A 987 -40.26 8.56 18.42
C PHE A 987 -38.92 8.99 17.79
N ILE A 988 -38.89 9.05 16.48
CA ILE A 988 -37.76 9.55 15.69
C ILE A 988 -38.31 10.57 14.69
N TYR A 989 -37.59 11.68 14.49
CA TYR A 989 -37.88 12.59 13.39
C TYR A 989 -37.07 12.14 12.16
N GLU A 990 -37.77 11.83 11.07
CA GLU A 990 -37.17 11.38 9.81
C GLU A 990 -37.85 12.13 8.66
N GLN A 991 -37.07 12.81 7.81
CA GLN A 991 -37.57 13.62 6.68
C GLN A 991 -38.64 14.66 7.06
N GLY A 992 -38.54 15.26 8.25
CA GLY A 992 -39.49 16.27 8.73
C GLY A 992 -40.80 15.72 9.32
N PHE A 993 -40.99 14.39 9.33
CA PHE A 993 -42.17 13.74 9.92
C PHE A 993 -41.81 12.97 11.19
N LEU A 994 -42.74 12.95 12.16
CA LEU A 994 -42.59 12.19 13.40
C LEU A 994 -42.95 10.72 13.16
N LYS A 995 -42.05 9.80 13.47
CA LYS A 995 -42.23 8.34 13.31
C LYS A 995 -42.23 7.66 14.67
N ALA A 996 -43.26 6.89 14.96
CA ALA A 996 -43.37 6.06 16.16
C ALA A 996 -42.76 4.68 15.91
N ILE A 997 -41.88 4.24 16.81
CA ILE A 997 -41.38 2.85 16.83
C ILE A 997 -42.16 2.04 17.87
N VAL A 998 -42.88 1.04 17.39
CA VAL A 998 -43.75 0.18 18.19
C VAL A 998 -43.16 -1.22 18.29
N LEU A 999 -43.01 -1.70 19.52
CA LEU A 999 -42.67 -3.08 19.80
C LEU A 999 -43.96 -3.89 19.89
N LEU A 1000 -44.20 -4.76 18.92
CA LEU A 1000 -45.39 -5.60 18.83
C LEU A 1000 -45.31 -6.80 19.78
N GLU A 1001 -46.43 -7.07 20.42
CA GLU A 1001 -46.67 -8.20 21.31
C GLU A 1001 -47.17 -9.41 20.50
N ASN A 1002 -46.77 -10.63 20.89
CA ASN A 1002 -47.28 -11.90 20.35
C ASN A 1002 -47.17 -12.06 18.82
N ILE A 1003 -46.08 -11.53 18.22
CA ILE A 1003 -45.74 -11.72 16.80
C ILE A 1003 -44.34 -12.33 16.64
N GLU A 1004 -44.07 -12.98 15.52
CA GLU A 1004 -42.75 -13.56 15.19
C GLU A 1004 -41.62 -12.52 15.32
N ALA A 1005 -40.43 -12.97 15.76
CA ALA A 1005 -39.31 -12.08 16.06
C ALA A 1005 -38.90 -11.15 14.90
N SER A 1006 -39.05 -11.61 13.66
CA SER A 1006 -38.77 -10.83 12.43
C SER A 1006 -39.76 -9.69 12.18
N LEU A 1007 -40.95 -9.72 12.80
CA LEU A 1007 -42.02 -8.74 12.63
C LEU A 1007 -42.24 -7.86 13.88
N ARG A 1008 -41.44 -8.08 14.93
CA ARG A 1008 -41.65 -7.55 16.28
C ARG A 1008 -41.46 -6.03 16.40
N ILE A 1009 -40.68 -5.42 15.52
CA ILE A 1009 -40.53 -3.96 15.46
C ILE A 1009 -41.33 -3.45 14.28
N TRP A 1010 -42.19 -2.47 14.53
CA TRP A 1010 -42.94 -1.77 13.49
C TRP A 1010 -42.79 -0.26 13.62
N GLU A 1011 -42.73 0.42 12.49
CA GLU A 1011 -42.52 1.86 12.42
C GLU A 1011 -43.66 2.49 11.63
N CYS A 1012 -44.25 3.56 12.16
CA CYS A 1012 -45.39 4.24 11.56
C CYS A 1012 -45.29 5.75 11.78
N PHE A 1013 -45.62 6.55 10.76
CA PHE A 1013 -45.67 8.01 10.88
C PHE A 1013 -46.85 8.47 11.73
N VAL A 1014 -46.68 9.55 12.47
CA VAL A 1014 -47.70 10.16 13.33
C VAL A 1014 -47.80 11.66 12.99
N PRO A 1015 -48.95 12.15 12.49
CA PRO A 1015 -50.13 11.37 12.12
C PRO A 1015 -49.92 10.55 10.84
N GLY A 1016 -50.44 9.31 10.85
CA GLY A 1016 -50.26 8.35 9.76
C GLY A 1016 -51.13 8.66 8.53
N ASN A 1017 -50.69 8.20 7.37
CA ASN A 1017 -51.44 8.28 6.11
C ASN A 1017 -52.75 7.46 6.22
N GLU A 1018 -53.82 7.78 5.47
CA GLU A 1018 -55.20 7.27 5.70
C GLU A 1018 -55.33 5.72 5.82
N GLY A 1019 -54.37 4.95 5.29
CA GLY A 1019 -54.32 3.49 5.38
C GLY A 1019 -53.42 2.90 6.47
N MET A 1020 -52.51 3.66 7.09
CA MET A 1020 -51.58 3.14 8.11
C MET A 1020 -51.56 4.04 9.34
N ARG A 1021 -52.18 3.60 10.43
CA ARG A 1021 -52.26 4.37 11.67
C ARG A 1021 -52.08 3.50 12.91
N LEU A 1022 -51.77 4.17 14.00
CA LEU A 1022 -51.79 3.61 15.34
C LEU A 1022 -53.09 4.04 16.02
N GLU A 1023 -53.83 3.07 16.56
CA GLU A 1023 -55.01 3.34 17.38
C GLU A 1023 -54.62 3.16 18.85
N LEU A 1024 -54.83 4.19 19.68
CA LEU A 1024 -54.58 4.09 21.11
C LEU A 1024 -55.56 3.09 21.72
N VAL A 1025 -55.05 2.13 22.50
CA VAL A 1025 -55.87 1.07 23.12
C VAL A 1025 -56.25 1.42 24.55
N SER A 1026 -55.49 2.33 25.18
CA SER A 1026 -55.75 2.95 26.49
C SER A 1026 -54.76 4.08 26.73
#